data_AF-A0A6V7XXQ4-F1
#
_entry.id   AF-A0A6V7XXQ4-F1
#
_cell.length_a   1.000
_cell.length_b   1.000
_cell.length_c   1.000
_cell.angle_alpha   90.00
_cell.angle_beta   90.00
_cell.angle_gamma   90.00
#
_symmetry.space_group_name_H-M   'P 1'
#
loop_
_entity.id
_entity.type
_entity.pdbx_description
1 polymer ?
#
loop_
_entity_poly.entity_id
_entity_poly.type
_entity_poly.pdbx_seq_one_letter_code
_entity_poly.pdbx_strand_id
1 'polypeptide(L)'
;MFPQTPKVFSLVYSHCIDSAIEESREKGYEADHLGCIISSELLEHDVWIPIRQLNDNTVDSILNQFLKVGQSKKQQGTTLWGKPFDINNIDGKNHCLFFALQATLVSNIGGLSRSQFYDYLHSRYGSRNKFKKETYELIKEVGATFGLKEYAAEDWVGPVVDYWNNKYNGKFTFKVFIFGSSGNYKPKYKYGPEIYDTPIILYHDNNHFDGVQKVGNIFGQPYCLSCEVVYDKPQTHNAKCCSRCLKCSQMGPKFPCKKENFYRKCKDCCKVFENIDCFLHHLNSGFCKNSKQCDKCGEIYNFYDNNKNGRKGHTNFIAAKIVCPKCITTGEWKISLKNKSCKVCGPHRTITFSQQPYNDTTTDHKIISQNPLESFALWVLYDLPNNYDTYIYSHFGGRFDMVLVFEKLYNQNLNPELIMKGNKLYEMKVTKRPNSNPNIVFRDSYNLMPMALAALVPTFGLEVEDKPFFPHLSNRPENYGKRIFPTKEDYLADGMMPAKRIEFDIWYEENKNTPFLLDEALASYCTNDVEILMCALIAFRNEFFETTKRQSHNGIDALRECMTIASACMKHFRTNHLQKDHLAIVPERGYENVDNQSLLALKFFQWYREENNVEIQTAHWKGEKVIGKYKLDGWIEEEQLG
;
A
#
# COMPACT_ATOMS: atom_id res chain seq x y z
N MET A 1 -34.33 4.69 -30.01
CA MET A 1 -35.12 5.93 -29.82
C MET A 1 -36.43 5.56 -29.16
N PHE A 2 -36.64 5.97 -27.91
CA PHE A 2 -37.97 6.10 -27.31
C PHE A 2 -38.05 7.52 -26.72
N PRO A 3 -38.52 8.51 -27.48
CA PRO A 3 -38.79 9.84 -26.96
C PRO A 3 -40.31 9.98 -26.74
N GLN A 4 -40.79 9.87 -25.48
CA GLN A 4 -42.06 10.49 -24.99
C GLN A 4 -42.46 10.10 -23.54
N THR A 5 -41.60 9.47 -22.74
CA THR A 5 -41.95 8.99 -21.38
C THR A 5 -42.12 10.04 -20.25
N PRO A 6 -41.57 11.27 -20.27
CA PRO A 6 -41.60 12.11 -19.05
C PRO A 6 -43.00 12.58 -18.61
N LYS A 7 -43.90 12.89 -19.56
CA LYS A 7 -45.21 13.50 -19.25
C LYS A 7 -46.20 12.53 -18.60
N VAL A 8 -46.22 11.27 -19.03
CA VAL A 8 -47.13 10.26 -18.45
C VAL A 8 -46.69 9.88 -17.04
N PHE A 9 -45.38 9.72 -16.82
CA PHE A 9 -44.84 9.48 -15.49
C PHE A 9 -45.08 10.66 -14.55
N SER A 10 -44.88 11.89 -15.01
CA SER A 10 -45.21 13.11 -14.24
C SER A 10 -46.66 13.11 -13.75
N LEU A 11 -47.63 12.79 -14.61
CA LEU A 11 -49.05 12.74 -14.26
C LEU A 11 -49.39 11.65 -13.24
N VAL A 12 -48.78 10.46 -13.37
CA VAL A 12 -48.98 9.37 -12.40
C VAL A 12 -48.42 9.74 -11.03
N TYR A 13 -47.23 10.34 -10.98
CA TYR A 13 -46.63 10.78 -9.73
C TYR A 13 -47.42 11.92 -9.06
N SER A 14 -47.88 12.91 -9.83
CA SER A 14 -48.78 13.94 -9.32
C SER A 14 -50.02 13.32 -8.68
N HIS A 15 -50.69 12.39 -9.38
CA HIS A 15 -51.89 11.74 -8.85
C HIS A 15 -51.63 10.95 -7.56
N CYS A 16 -50.51 10.22 -7.46
CA CYS A 16 -50.15 9.48 -6.24
C CYS A 16 -49.83 10.42 -5.06
N ILE A 17 -49.17 11.55 -5.33
CA ILE A 17 -48.86 12.56 -4.30
C ILE A 17 -50.15 13.24 -3.83
N ASP A 18 -51.01 13.65 -4.75
CA ASP A 18 -52.29 14.30 -4.43
C ASP A 18 -53.19 13.36 -3.62
N SER A 19 -53.27 12.08 -3.99
CA SER A 19 -54.03 11.06 -3.24
C SER A 19 -53.49 10.85 -1.83
N ALA A 20 -52.16 10.84 -1.66
CA ALA A 20 -51.54 10.71 -0.34
C ALA A 20 -51.74 11.95 0.54
N ILE A 21 -51.76 13.15 -0.06
CA ILE A 21 -52.06 14.41 0.64
C ILE A 21 -53.54 14.41 1.08
N GLU A 22 -54.45 13.97 0.22
CA GLU A 22 -55.88 13.83 0.57
C GLU A 22 -56.10 12.82 1.68
N GLU A 23 -55.49 11.63 1.62
CA GLU A 23 -55.58 10.62 2.69
C GLU A 23 -55.02 11.15 4.03
N SER A 24 -53.95 11.96 3.98
CA SER A 24 -53.40 12.63 5.17
C SER A 24 -54.39 13.65 5.75
N ARG A 25 -55.04 14.44 4.89
CA ARG A 25 -56.05 15.42 5.30
C ARG A 25 -57.29 14.76 5.90
N GLU A 26 -57.72 13.63 5.34
CA GLU A 26 -58.83 12.82 5.90
C GLU A 26 -58.52 12.29 7.30
N LYS A 27 -57.25 12.06 7.61
CA LYS A 27 -56.77 11.69 8.95
C LYS A 27 -56.51 12.89 9.87
N GLY A 28 -56.83 14.12 9.43
CA GLY A 28 -56.72 15.35 10.20
C GLY A 28 -55.33 15.99 10.21
N TYR A 29 -54.42 15.59 9.31
CA TYR A 29 -53.06 16.10 9.22
C TYR A 29 -52.83 16.88 7.93
N GLU A 30 -52.24 18.07 8.03
CA GLU A 30 -51.83 18.87 6.87
C GLU A 30 -50.40 18.48 6.44
N ALA A 31 -50.27 17.80 5.29
CA ALA A 31 -48.97 17.34 4.79
C ALA A 31 -48.19 18.50 4.15
N ASP A 32 -47.07 18.89 4.75
CA ASP A 32 -46.23 20.02 4.32
C ASP A 32 -44.86 19.58 3.74
N HIS A 33 -44.44 18.34 4.00
CA HIS A 33 -43.19 17.75 3.50
C HIS A 33 -43.41 16.35 2.92
N LEU A 34 -42.68 16.05 1.84
CA LEU A 34 -42.69 14.74 1.18
C LEU A 34 -41.30 14.11 1.27
N GLY A 35 -41.23 12.94 1.90
CA GLY A 35 -40.15 11.97 1.72
C GLY A 35 -40.75 10.74 1.06
N CYS A 36 -40.16 10.28 -0.03
CA CYS A 36 -40.63 9.07 -0.69
C CYS A 36 -39.47 8.19 -1.14
N ILE A 37 -39.75 6.91 -1.23
CA ILE A 37 -38.81 5.91 -1.69
C ILE A 37 -39.35 5.42 -3.02
N ILE A 38 -38.54 5.55 -4.07
CA ILE A 38 -38.90 5.05 -5.39
C ILE A 38 -38.22 3.71 -5.60
N SER A 39 -39.05 2.69 -5.60
CA SER A 39 -38.65 1.30 -5.81
C SER A 39 -39.06 0.88 -7.23
N SER A 40 -38.16 0.22 -7.95
CA SER A 40 -38.48 -0.40 -9.24
C SER A 40 -37.59 -1.62 -9.41
N GLU A 41 -38.13 -2.67 -10.02
CA GLU A 41 -37.36 -3.86 -10.38
C GLU A 41 -36.20 -3.57 -11.36
N LEU A 42 -36.20 -2.38 -11.97
CA LEU A 42 -35.15 -1.91 -12.89
C LEU A 42 -34.09 -1.02 -12.21
N LEU A 43 -34.25 -0.70 -10.91
CA LEU A 43 -33.29 0.08 -10.12
C LEU A 43 -32.45 -0.88 -9.25
N GLU A 44 -31.13 -0.67 -9.18
CA GLU A 44 -30.27 -1.51 -8.33
C GLU A 44 -30.55 -1.30 -6.83
N HIS A 45 -30.97 -0.09 -6.45
CA HIS A 45 -31.39 0.25 -5.10
C HIS A 45 -32.54 1.25 -5.14
N ASP A 46 -33.38 1.19 -4.10
CA ASP A 46 -34.43 2.15 -3.84
C ASP A 46 -33.88 3.58 -3.79
N VAL A 47 -34.45 4.46 -4.61
CA VAL A 47 -34.01 5.86 -4.68
C VAL A 47 -34.72 6.62 -3.58
N TRP A 48 -33.96 6.99 -2.56
CA TRP A 48 -34.45 7.79 -1.45
C TRP A 48 -34.56 9.25 -1.86
N ILE A 49 -35.78 9.77 -1.84
CA ILE A 49 -36.04 11.19 -2.01
C ILE A 49 -36.14 11.79 -0.61
N PRO A 50 -35.15 12.62 -0.22
CA PRO A 50 -35.11 13.16 1.13
C PRO A 50 -36.35 14.01 1.39
N ILE A 51 -36.80 13.99 2.65
CA ILE A 51 -37.93 14.77 3.13
C ILE A 51 -37.69 16.24 2.79
N ARG A 52 -38.57 16.78 1.94
CA ARG A 52 -38.47 18.16 1.45
C ARG A 52 -39.85 18.78 1.40
N GLN A 53 -39.89 20.10 1.54
CA GLN A 53 -41.13 20.86 1.53
C GLN A 53 -41.83 20.71 0.18
N LEU A 54 -43.14 20.44 0.21
CA LEU A 54 -43.97 20.32 -0.99
C LEU A 54 -44.10 21.71 -1.65
N ASN A 55 -43.65 21.81 -2.90
CA ASN A 55 -43.82 22.98 -3.75
C ASN A 55 -44.16 22.58 -5.20
N ASP A 56 -44.51 23.55 -6.03
CA ASP A 56 -44.96 23.34 -7.42
C ASP A 56 -43.94 22.58 -8.30
N ASN A 57 -42.65 22.59 -7.93
CA ASN A 57 -41.55 21.96 -8.68
C ASN A 57 -41.11 20.60 -8.12
N THR A 58 -41.87 20.03 -7.17
CA THR A 58 -41.49 18.79 -6.47
C THR A 58 -41.39 17.62 -7.46
N VAL A 59 -42.35 17.47 -8.38
CA VAL A 59 -42.42 16.36 -9.34
C VAL A 59 -41.26 16.41 -10.33
N ASP A 60 -40.93 17.57 -10.88
CA ASP A 60 -39.81 17.73 -11.81
C ASP A 60 -38.46 17.44 -11.15
N SER A 61 -38.32 17.75 -9.86
CA SER A 61 -37.12 17.45 -9.08
C SER A 61 -36.96 15.94 -8.83
N ILE A 62 -38.06 15.17 -8.71
CA ILE A 62 -38.03 13.70 -8.67
C ILE A 62 -37.54 13.13 -10.00
N LEU A 63 -38.12 13.61 -11.11
CA LEU A 63 -37.83 13.10 -12.45
C LEU A 63 -36.38 13.36 -12.87
N ASN A 64 -35.78 14.48 -12.47
CA ASN A 64 -34.38 14.79 -12.75
C ASN A 64 -33.37 13.87 -12.05
N GLN A 65 -33.69 13.33 -10.86
CA GLN A 65 -32.87 12.30 -10.22
C GLN A 65 -32.93 10.97 -10.99
N PHE A 66 -34.08 10.64 -11.57
CA PHE A 66 -34.27 9.45 -12.40
C PHE A 66 -33.41 9.46 -13.68
N LEU A 67 -33.29 10.63 -14.32
CA LEU A 67 -32.49 10.80 -15.53
C LEU A 67 -30.97 10.59 -15.30
N LYS A 68 -30.47 10.77 -14.07
CA LYS A 68 -29.06 10.48 -13.73
C LYS A 68 -28.75 8.98 -13.70
N VAL A 69 -29.73 8.15 -13.35
CA VAL A 69 -29.59 6.68 -13.34
C VAL A 69 -29.53 6.12 -14.78
N GLY A 70 -30.27 6.74 -15.71
CA GLY A 70 -30.29 6.37 -17.14
C GLY A 70 -28.98 6.62 -17.91
N GLN A 71 -28.00 7.32 -17.34
CA GLN A 71 -26.70 7.56 -18.00
C GLN A 71 -25.72 6.38 -17.85
N SER A 72 -26.05 5.36 -17.04
CA SER A 72 -25.28 4.11 -16.90
C SER A 72 -25.60 3.11 -18.02
N LYS A 73 -25.21 3.45 -19.26
CA LYS A 73 -25.47 2.63 -20.47
C LYS A 73 -24.98 1.17 -20.37
N LYS A 74 -25.80 0.25 -19.84
CA LYS A 74 -25.73 -1.21 -20.09
C LYS A 74 -27.12 -1.85 -19.99
N GLN A 75 -28.01 -1.53 -20.93
CA GLN A 75 -29.12 -2.42 -21.27
C GLN A 75 -29.04 -2.80 -22.74
N GLN A 76 -28.49 -3.98 -22.99
CA GLN A 76 -28.91 -4.84 -24.09
C GLN A 76 -28.56 -6.29 -23.76
N GLY A 77 -29.58 -7.05 -23.35
CA GLY A 77 -29.63 -8.49 -23.62
C GLY A 77 -28.87 -9.43 -22.69
N THR A 78 -28.98 -9.32 -21.36
CA THR A 78 -28.63 -10.45 -20.49
C THR A 78 -29.50 -10.46 -19.25
N THR A 79 -30.16 -11.60 -18.99
CA THR A 79 -31.05 -11.84 -17.85
C THR A 79 -30.27 -11.74 -16.54
N LEU A 80 -30.85 -11.06 -15.55
CA LEU A 80 -30.28 -10.71 -14.24
C LEU A 80 -30.11 -11.88 -13.26
N TRP A 81 -29.85 -13.10 -13.75
CA TRP A 81 -29.56 -14.26 -12.90
C TRP A 81 -28.63 -15.23 -13.64
N GLY A 82 -27.35 -15.22 -13.28
CA GLY A 82 -26.56 -16.44 -13.37
C GLY A 82 -27.06 -17.38 -12.30
N LYS A 83 -28.15 -18.14 -12.57
CA LYS A 83 -28.92 -18.92 -11.59
C LYS A 83 -28.04 -19.53 -10.47
N PRO A 84 -28.19 -19.10 -9.20
CA PRO A 84 -27.98 -20.01 -8.07
C PRO A 84 -28.70 -21.32 -8.38
N PHE A 85 -28.10 -22.47 -8.07
CA PHE A 85 -28.86 -23.71 -8.18
C PHE A 85 -29.63 -23.88 -6.88
N ASP A 86 -30.96 -23.81 -6.95
CA ASP A 86 -31.81 -24.01 -5.77
C ASP A 86 -31.51 -25.38 -5.17
N ILE A 87 -31.00 -25.36 -3.94
CA ILE A 87 -31.00 -26.53 -3.09
C ILE A 87 -32.38 -26.55 -2.45
N ASN A 88 -33.39 -26.96 -3.21
CA ASN A 88 -34.73 -27.17 -2.69
C ASN A 88 -34.61 -28.08 -1.47
N ASN A 89 -35.08 -27.58 -0.33
CA ASN A 89 -34.95 -28.21 0.96
C ASN A 89 -35.56 -29.63 0.92
N ILE A 90 -34.72 -30.65 0.69
CA ILE A 90 -35.13 -32.03 0.34
C ILE A 90 -35.90 -32.71 1.49
N ASP A 91 -36.04 -32.06 2.65
CA ASP A 91 -36.69 -32.63 3.84
C ASP A 91 -37.52 -31.64 4.68
N GLY A 92 -37.67 -30.36 4.25
CA GLY A 92 -38.33 -29.34 5.08
C GLY A 92 -37.63 -29.06 6.42
N LYS A 93 -36.32 -29.35 6.53
CA LYS A 93 -35.49 -29.17 7.74
C LYS A 93 -34.45 -28.07 7.55
N ASN A 94 -33.98 -27.46 8.63
CA ASN A 94 -33.16 -26.24 8.56
C ASN A 94 -31.66 -26.49 8.26
N HIS A 95 -31.30 -27.43 7.38
CA HIS A 95 -29.90 -27.79 7.08
C HIS A 95 -29.31 -27.08 5.83
N CYS A 96 -29.91 -25.98 5.37
CA CYS A 96 -29.52 -25.31 4.11
C CYS A 96 -28.02 -24.99 4.01
N LEU A 97 -27.39 -24.54 5.12
CA LEU A 97 -25.95 -24.30 5.19
C LEU A 97 -25.11 -25.53 4.80
N PHE A 98 -25.39 -26.68 5.42
CA PHE A 98 -24.64 -27.92 5.17
C PHE A 98 -24.85 -28.44 3.75
N PHE A 99 -26.06 -28.32 3.22
CA PHE A 99 -26.32 -28.68 1.83
C PHE A 99 -25.57 -27.76 0.85
N ALA A 100 -25.57 -26.44 1.10
CA ALA A 100 -24.86 -25.46 0.28
C ALA A 100 -23.34 -25.69 0.29
N LEU A 101 -22.79 -25.98 1.47
CA LEU A 101 -21.40 -26.39 1.66
C LEU A 101 -21.09 -27.66 0.86
N GLN A 102 -21.85 -28.74 1.05
CA GLN A 102 -21.60 -30.03 0.38
C GLN A 102 -21.75 -29.93 -1.14
N ALA A 103 -22.77 -29.21 -1.63
CA ALA A 103 -22.97 -29.02 -3.06
C ALA A 103 -21.81 -28.24 -3.71
N THR A 104 -21.36 -27.18 -3.05
CA THR A 104 -20.26 -26.35 -3.56
C THR A 104 -18.93 -27.11 -3.52
N LEU A 105 -18.69 -27.92 -2.48
CA LEU A 105 -17.56 -28.84 -2.42
C LEU A 105 -17.55 -29.78 -3.64
N VAL A 106 -18.63 -30.52 -3.87
CA VAL A 106 -18.73 -31.49 -4.97
C VAL A 106 -18.64 -30.80 -6.33
N SER A 107 -19.18 -29.59 -6.47
CA SER A 107 -19.02 -28.79 -7.69
C SER A 107 -17.55 -28.46 -7.97
N ASN A 108 -16.75 -28.20 -6.93
CA ASN A 108 -15.36 -27.77 -7.07
C ASN A 108 -14.37 -28.92 -7.25
N ILE A 109 -14.56 -30.03 -6.52
CA ILE A 109 -13.58 -31.13 -6.48
C ILE A 109 -14.12 -32.48 -7.00
N GLY A 110 -15.44 -32.60 -7.24
CA GLY A 110 -16.08 -33.87 -7.57
C GLY A 110 -15.86 -34.35 -9.01
N GLY A 111 -15.33 -33.52 -9.90
CA GLY A 111 -15.05 -33.88 -11.29
C GLY A 111 -16.28 -34.22 -12.14
N LEU A 112 -17.49 -33.90 -11.66
CA LEU A 112 -18.75 -34.22 -12.34
C LEU A 112 -18.98 -33.26 -13.51
N SER A 113 -19.43 -33.79 -14.64
CA SER A 113 -19.98 -32.95 -15.72
C SER A 113 -21.25 -32.22 -15.24
N ARG A 114 -21.67 -31.18 -15.97
CA ARG A 114 -22.87 -30.40 -15.63
C ARG A 114 -24.13 -31.26 -15.47
N SER A 115 -24.31 -32.27 -16.32
CA SER A 115 -25.44 -33.20 -16.23
C SER A 115 -25.34 -34.09 -14.99
N GLN A 116 -24.17 -34.67 -14.73
CA GLN A 116 -23.95 -35.54 -13.58
C GLN A 116 -24.11 -34.79 -12.25
N PHE A 117 -23.64 -33.55 -12.18
CA PHE A 117 -23.82 -32.68 -11.01
C PHE A 117 -25.31 -32.37 -10.77
N TYR A 118 -26.07 -32.09 -11.83
CA TYR A 118 -27.52 -31.91 -11.72
C TYR A 118 -28.21 -33.18 -11.22
N ASP A 119 -27.83 -34.35 -11.75
CA ASP A 119 -28.38 -35.63 -11.31
C ASP A 119 -28.05 -35.95 -9.84
N TYR A 120 -26.85 -35.56 -9.39
CA TYR A 120 -26.43 -35.64 -7.99
C TYR A 120 -27.30 -34.78 -7.06
N LEU A 121 -27.53 -33.51 -7.40
CA LEU A 121 -28.35 -32.59 -6.58
C LEU A 121 -29.81 -33.05 -6.49
N HIS A 122 -30.39 -33.49 -7.61
CA HIS A 122 -31.81 -33.82 -7.70
C HIS A 122 -32.12 -35.31 -7.49
N SER A 123 -31.16 -36.10 -6.98
CA SER A 123 -31.34 -37.54 -6.73
C SER A 123 -31.87 -38.33 -7.93
N ARG A 124 -31.45 -37.94 -9.16
CA ARG A 124 -31.87 -38.62 -10.40
C ARG A 124 -30.93 -39.75 -10.77
N TYR A 125 -31.47 -40.73 -11.50
CA TYR A 125 -30.73 -41.88 -12.01
C TYR A 125 -29.91 -42.59 -10.90
N GLY A 126 -28.67 -42.99 -11.18
CA GLY A 126 -27.78 -43.70 -10.24
C GLY A 126 -27.32 -42.89 -9.02
N SER A 127 -27.80 -41.66 -8.81
CA SER A 127 -27.42 -40.77 -7.70
C SER A 127 -28.49 -40.67 -6.60
N ARG A 128 -29.45 -41.60 -6.57
CA ARG A 128 -30.59 -41.58 -5.64
C ARG A 128 -30.13 -41.39 -4.18
N ASN A 129 -30.56 -40.30 -3.55
CA ASN A 129 -30.26 -39.91 -2.16
C ASN A 129 -28.77 -39.71 -1.82
N LYS A 130 -27.86 -39.73 -2.79
CA LYS A 130 -26.42 -39.65 -2.55
C LYS A 130 -26.04 -38.32 -1.90
N PHE A 131 -26.50 -37.21 -2.46
CA PHE A 131 -26.27 -35.87 -1.92
C PHE A 131 -26.75 -35.73 -0.47
N LYS A 132 -27.98 -36.19 -0.18
CA LYS A 132 -28.55 -36.17 1.18
C LYS A 132 -27.71 -36.99 2.17
N LYS A 133 -27.29 -38.18 1.76
CA LYS A 133 -26.46 -39.07 2.59
C LYS A 133 -25.11 -38.44 2.91
N GLU A 134 -24.41 -37.91 1.92
CA GLU A 134 -23.10 -37.28 2.11
C GLU A 134 -23.19 -36.02 2.99
N THR A 135 -24.25 -35.21 2.85
CA THR A 135 -24.47 -34.05 3.74
C THR A 135 -24.70 -34.48 5.19
N TYR A 136 -25.45 -35.56 5.44
CA TYR A 136 -25.68 -36.04 6.81
C TYR A 136 -24.43 -36.70 7.42
N GLU A 137 -23.62 -37.36 6.60
CA GLU A 137 -22.30 -37.82 7.01
C GLU A 137 -21.42 -36.63 7.41
N LEU A 138 -21.41 -35.53 6.63
CA LEU A 138 -20.67 -34.33 7.00
C LEU A 138 -21.10 -33.75 8.35
N ILE A 139 -22.42 -33.60 8.59
CA ILE A 139 -22.97 -33.12 9.87
C ILE A 139 -22.47 -33.98 11.03
N LYS A 140 -22.49 -35.31 10.86
CA LYS A 140 -22.02 -36.25 11.87
C LYS A 140 -20.52 -36.13 12.12
N GLU A 141 -19.71 -36.02 11.07
CA GLU A 141 -18.25 -35.96 11.15
C GLU A 141 -17.74 -34.70 11.84
N VAL A 142 -18.43 -33.57 11.67
CA VAL A 142 -18.09 -32.33 12.38
C VAL A 142 -18.69 -32.24 13.78
N GLY A 143 -19.38 -33.29 14.24
CA GLY A 143 -20.00 -33.34 15.57
C GLY A 143 -21.19 -32.39 15.73
N ALA A 144 -21.86 -32.01 14.63
CA ALA A 144 -23.00 -31.10 14.71
C ALA A 144 -24.26 -31.79 15.23
N THR A 145 -24.94 -31.13 16.17
CA THR A 145 -26.23 -31.61 16.70
C THR A 145 -27.24 -31.66 15.56
N PHE A 146 -27.89 -32.82 15.37
CA PHE A 146 -28.84 -33.03 14.29
C PHE A 146 -30.20 -32.40 14.63
N GLY A 147 -30.81 -31.70 13.67
CA GLY A 147 -32.18 -31.17 13.79
C GLY A 147 -32.31 -29.83 14.54
N LEU A 148 -31.27 -28.99 14.55
CA LEU A 148 -31.36 -27.63 15.08
C LEU A 148 -32.36 -26.79 14.27
N LYS A 149 -32.92 -25.77 14.94
CA LYS A 149 -33.82 -24.80 14.30
C LYS A 149 -33.10 -23.96 13.25
N GLU A 150 -31.80 -23.74 13.38
CA GLU A 150 -30.97 -23.09 12.37
C GLU A 150 -29.51 -23.47 12.60
N TYR A 151 -28.69 -23.34 11.56
CA TYR A 151 -27.24 -23.49 11.66
C TYR A 151 -26.59 -22.18 11.22
N ALA A 152 -26.09 -21.42 12.18
CA ALA A 152 -25.39 -20.17 11.94
C ALA A 152 -24.02 -20.43 11.27
N ALA A 153 -23.59 -19.49 10.44
CA ALA A 153 -22.33 -19.63 9.71
C ALA A 153 -21.12 -19.55 10.65
N GLU A 154 -21.23 -18.69 11.67
CA GLU A 154 -20.23 -18.41 12.69
C GLU A 154 -19.88 -19.65 13.50
N ASP A 155 -20.86 -20.52 13.74
CA ASP A 155 -20.69 -21.73 14.54
C ASP A 155 -20.18 -22.92 13.71
N TRP A 156 -20.66 -23.06 12.46
CA TRP A 156 -20.52 -24.33 11.73
C TRP A 156 -19.59 -24.29 10.52
N VAL A 157 -19.33 -23.12 9.93
CA VAL A 157 -18.40 -23.04 8.79
C VAL A 157 -16.98 -23.38 9.24
N GLY A 158 -16.57 -22.92 10.42
CA GLY A 158 -15.23 -23.19 10.96
C GLY A 158 -14.92 -24.68 11.07
N PRO A 159 -15.71 -25.44 11.85
CA PRO A 159 -15.57 -26.88 11.98
C PRO A 159 -15.58 -27.64 10.65
N VAL A 160 -16.45 -27.25 9.71
CA VAL A 160 -16.53 -27.89 8.39
C VAL A 160 -15.26 -27.65 7.56
N VAL A 161 -14.80 -26.40 7.50
CA VAL A 161 -13.60 -26.04 6.73
C VAL A 161 -12.36 -26.71 7.31
N ASP A 162 -12.23 -26.77 8.63
CA ASP A 162 -11.10 -27.42 9.30
C ASP A 162 -11.12 -28.94 9.07
N TYR A 163 -12.30 -29.57 9.16
CA TYR A 163 -12.47 -30.97 8.81
C TYR A 163 -12.04 -31.25 7.36
N TRP A 164 -12.46 -30.43 6.39
CA TRP A 164 -12.08 -30.61 5.00
C TRP A 164 -10.59 -30.37 4.75
N ASN A 165 -10.01 -29.33 5.33
CA ASN A 165 -8.58 -29.04 5.19
C ASN A 165 -7.73 -30.18 5.78
N ASN A 166 -8.18 -30.83 6.86
CA ASN A 166 -7.55 -32.02 7.40
C ASN A 166 -7.76 -33.26 6.50
N LYS A 167 -9.00 -33.51 6.05
CA LYS A 167 -9.36 -34.67 5.23
C LYS A 167 -8.68 -34.68 3.86
N TYR A 168 -8.53 -33.51 3.23
CA TYR A 168 -7.94 -33.36 1.90
C TYR A 168 -6.54 -32.74 1.95
N ASN A 169 -5.86 -32.86 3.10
CA ASN A 169 -4.52 -32.30 3.30
C ASN A 169 -3.56 -32.73 2.18
N GLY A 170 -2.78 -31.76 1.69
CA GLY A 170 -1.86 -31.94 0.57
C GLY A 170 -2.49 -32.00 -0.82
N LYS A 171 -3.83 -32.00 -0.94
CA LYS A 171 -4.54 -31.99 -2.23
C LYS A 171 -5.31 -30.70 -2.51
N PHE A 172 -6.02 -30.19 -1.51
CA PHE A 172 -6.84 -29.00 -1.63
C PHE A 172 -6.73 -28.16 -0.36
N THR A 173 -6.89 -26.85 -0.51
CA THR A 173 -6.98 -25.93 0.63
C THR A 173 -8.21 -25.04 0.45
N PHE A 174 -9.16 -25.19 1.37
CA PHE A 174 -10.50 -24.60 1.30
C PHE A 174 -10.59 -23.31 2.12
N LYS A 175 -11.26 -22.30 1.54
CA LYS A 175 -11.69 -21.08 2.23
C LYS A 175 -13.12 -20.77 1.84
N VAL A 176 -13.98 -20.52 2.82
CA VAL A 176 -15.39 -20.20 2.59
C VAL A 176 -15.57 -18.68 2.54
N PHE A 177 -16.40 -18.23 1.61
CA PHE A 177 -16.87 -16.84 1.47
C PHE A 177 -18.38 -16.83 1.37
N ILE A 178 -19.05 -16.08 2.24
CA ILE A 178 -20.50 -15.94 2.26
C ILE A 178 -20.84 -14.50 1.90
N PHE A 179 -21.57 -14.34 0.81
CA PHE A 179 -22.14 -13.05 0.39
C PHE A 179 -23.60 -12.97 0.82
N GLY A 180 -24.19 -11.78 0.83
CA GLY A 180 -25.63 -11.65 1.03
C GLY A 180 -26.18 -10.39 0.39
N SER A 181 -27.49 -10.19 0.54
CA SER A 181 -28.29 -9.16 -0.13
C SER A 181 -27.96 -7.69 0.18
N SER A 182 -26.94 -7.41 1.00
CA SER A 182 -26.61 -6.05 1.46
C SER A 182 -25.91 -5.15 0.42
N GLY A 183 -25.85 -5.53 -0.85
CA GLY A 183 -25.33 -4.72 -1.97
C GLY A 183 -23.82 -4.41 -1.96
N ASN A 184 -23.12 -4.66 -0.85
CA ASN A 184 -21.68 -4.44 -0.76
C ASN A 184 -20.94 -5.56 -1.51
N TYR A 185 -19.98 -5.21 -2.39
CA TYR A 185 -19.05 -6.14 -3.05
C TYR A 185 -18.09 -6.85 -2.07
N LYS A 186 -18.50 -7.09 -0.83
CA LYS A 186 -17.69 -7.72 0.22
C LYS A 186 -18.43 -8.91 0.81
N PRO A 187 -17.72 -10.00 1.17
CA PRO A 187 -18.33 -11.11 1.89
C PRO A 187 -18.80 -10.64 3.28
N LYS A 188 -19.98 -11.07 3.70
CA LYS A 188 -20.51 -10.89 5.06
C LYS A 188 -19.75 -11.74 6.07
N TYR A 189 -19.31 -12.93 5.64
CA TYR A 189 -18.56 -13.87 6.47
C TYR A 189 -17.52 -14.60 5.61
N LYS A 190 -16.34 -14.89 6.19
CA LYS A 190 -15.29 -15.67 5.54
C LYS A 190 -14.47 -16.44 6.58
N TYR A 191 -14.10 -17.68 6.27
CA TYR A 191 -13.31 -18.52 7.16
C TYR A 191 -12.39 -19.46 6.38
N GLY A 192 -11.17 -19.65 6.87
CA GLY A 192 -10.14 -20.52 6.29
C GLY A 192 -8.79 -19.81 6.18
N PRO A 193 -7.74 -20.53 5.76
CA PRO A 193 -6.38 -20.02 5.69
C PRO A 193 -6.23 -18.86 4.70
N GLU A 194 -5.19 -18.04 4.88
CA GLU A 194 -4.89 -16.94 3.95
C GLU A 194 -4.44 -17.44 2.56
N ILE A 195 -3.72 -18.56 2.52
CA ILE A 195 -3.34 -19.24 1.28
C ILE A 195 -4.31 -20.39 1.05
N TYR A 196 -5.03 -20.35 -0.07
CA TYR A 196 -6.02 -21.36 -0.46
C TYR A 196 -6.06 -21.50 -1.98
N ASP A 197 -6.52 -22.65 -2.48
CA ASP A 197 -6.67 -22.92 -3.92
C ASP A 197 -8.12 -23.24 -4.33
N THR A 198 -8.98 -23.54 -3.37
CA THR A 198 -10.35 -24.03 -3.59
C THR A 198 -11.37 -23.21 -2.81
N PRO A 199 -11.81 -22.06 -3.33
CA PRO A 199 -12.80 -21.22 -2.65
C PRO A 199 -14.20 -21.83 -2.69
N ILE A 200 -14.88 -21.84 -1.56
CA ILE A 200 -16.27 -22.26 -1.41
C ILE A 200 -17.12 -20.99 -1.28
N ILE A 201 -17.98 -20.73 -2.26
CA ILE A 201 -18.77 -19.49 -2.32
C ILE A 201 -20.22 -19.81 -2.00
N LEU A 202 -20.75 -19.14 -0.99
CA LEU A 202 -22.15 -19.24 -0.59
C LEU A 202 -22.84 -17.87 -0.72
N TYR A 203 -24.15 -17.88 -0.90
CA TYR A 203 -25.00 -16.71 -0.84
C TYR A 203 -26.03 -16.90 0.27
N HIS A 204 -26.20 -15.90 1.13
CA HIS A 204 -27.13 -15.91 2.25
C HIS A 204 -28.18 -14.82 2.11
N ASP A 205 -29.44 -15.23 2.00
CA ASP A 205 -30.59 -14.35 1.91
C ASP A 205 -31.82 -14.99 2.56
N ASN A 206 -32.66 -14.18 3.23
CA ASN A 206 -33.89 -14.63 3.90
C ASN A 206 -33.74 -15.91 4.76
N ASN A 207 -32.68 -16.00 5.56
CA ASN A 207 -32.32 -17.17 6.39
C ASN A 207 -32.09 -18.48 5.60
N HIS A 208 -31.75 -18.37 4.31
CA HIS A 208 -31.37 -19.50 3.45
C HIS A 208 -29.96 -19.34 2.90
N PHE A 209 -29.23 -20.45 2.77
CA PHE A 209 -27.90 -20.50 2.16
C PHE A 209 -27.94 -21.25 0.83
N ASP A 210 -27.43 -20.60 -0.20
CA ASP A 210 -27.28 -21.16 -1.54
C ASP A 210 -25.80 -21.37 -1.90
N GLY A 211 -25.52 -22.44 -2.64
CA GLY A 211 -24.20 -22.69 -3.21
C GLY A 211 -23.99 -21.89 -4.50
N VAL A 212 -22.81 -21.30 -4.66
CA VAL A 212 -22.47 -20.48 -5.84
C VAL A 212 -21.26 -21.07 -6.56
N GLN A 213 -21.42 -21.38 -7.85
CA GLN A 213 -20.33 -21.96 -8.66
C GLN A 213 -19.23 -20.94 -9.00
N LYS A 214 -19.60 -19.69 -9.27
CA LYS A 214 -18.67 -18.61 -9.60
C LYS A 214 -19.16 -17.30 -8.97
N VAL A 215 -18.31 -16.68 -8.15
CA VAL A 215 -18.62 -15.41 -7.50
C VAL A 215 -19.01 -14.29 -8.49
N GLY A 216 -18.43 -14.27 -9.69
CA GLY A 216 -18.78 -13.30 -10.72
C GLY A 216 -20.24 -13.40 -11.21
N ASN A 217 -20.90 -14.55 -11.00
CA ASN A 217 -22.32 -14.70 -11.33
C ASN A 217 -23.23 -13.91 -10.38
N ILE A 218 -22.80 -13.70 -9.13
CA ILE A 218 -23.52 -12.88 -8.14
C ILE A 218 -23.56 -11.42 -8.61
N PHE A 219 -22.46 -10.93 -9.17
CA PHE A 219 -22.27 -9.52 -9.50
C PHE A 219 -22.45 -9.18 -10.98
N GLY A 220 -22.72 -10.17 -11.83
CA GLY A 220 -22.80 -9.99 -13.30
C GLY A 220 -21.47 -9.61 -13.97
N GLN A 221 -20.37 -9.63 -13.23
CA GLN A 221 -19.04 -9.26 -13.71
C GLN A 221 -17.95 -10.01 -12.93
N PRO A 222 -16.73 -10.16 -13.50
CA PRO A 222 -15.63 -10.82 -12.81
C PRO A 222 -15.33 -10.19 -11.45
N TYR A 223 -14.98 -11.03 -10.47
CA TYR A 223 -14.74 -10.62 -9.09
C TYR A 223 -13.47 -11.26 -8.55
N CYS A 224 -12.64 -10.46 -7.89
CA CYS A 224 -11.38 -10.91 -7.28
C CYS A 224 -11.60 -11.15 -5.78
N LEU A 225 -11.52 -12.41 -5.35
CA LEU A 225 -11.68 -12.78 -3.93
C LEU A 225 -10.58 -12.20 -3.04
N SER A 226 -9.35 -12.07 -3.56
CA SER A 226 -8.20 -11.61 -2.78
C SER A 226 -8.18 -10.10 -2.59
N CYS A 227 -8.71 -9.35 -3.56
CA CYS A 227 -8.85 -7.89 -3.46
C CYS A 227 -10.25 -7.45 -3.01
N GLU A 228 -11.21 -8.36 -2.96
CA GLU A 228 -12.62 -8.12 -2.64
C GLU A 228 -13.26 -7.01 -3.48
N VAL A 229 -13.00 -7.04 -4.80
CA VAL A 229 -13.50 -6.06 -5.77
C VAL A 229 -13.89 -6.71 -7.09
N VAL A 230 -14.86 -6.09 -7.76
CA VAL A 230 -15.22 -6.36 -9.15
C VAL A 230 -14.18 -5.80 -10.13
N TYR A 231 -14.06 -6.41 -11.30
CA TYR A 231 -13.18 -5.93 -12.37
C TYR A 231 -13.73 -6.27 -13.76
N ASP A 232 -13.36 -5.47 -14.77
CA ASP A 232 -13.82 -5.68 -16.16
C ASP A 232 -13.04 -6.82 -16.84
N LYS A 233 -11.70 -6.74 -16.83
CA LYS A 233 -10.83 -7.72 -17.49
C LYS A 233 -9.59 -8.05 -16.65
N PRO A 234 -9.06 -9.30 -16.71
CA PRO A 234 -7.85 -9.67 -15.97
C PRO A 234 -6.62 -8.80 -16.30
N GLN A 235 -6.54 -8.27 -17.53
CA GLN A 235 -5.44 -7.42 -17.98
C GLN A 235 -5.46 -6.03 -17.34
N THR A 236 -6.65 -5.50 -17.01
CA THR A 236 -6.83 -4.16 -16.43
C THR A 236 -6.90 -4.17 -14.90
N HIS A 237 -6.97 -5.35 -14.29
CA HIS A 237 -6.92 -5.49 -12.85
C HIS A 237 -5.55 -5.09 -12.27
N ASN A 238 -5.53 -4.74 -10.98
CA ASN A 238 -4.33 -4.24 -10.29
C ASN A 238 -3.13 -5.20 -10.45
N ALA A 239 -1.98 -4.66 -10.86
CA ALA A 239 -0.72 -5.41 -11.00
C ALA A 239 -0.18 -5.94 -9.68
N LYS A 240 -0.53 -5.33 -8.55
CA LYS A 240 -0.13 -5.77 -7.21
C LYS A 240 -1.02 -6.87 -6.63
N CYS A 241 -2.05 -7.32 -7.35
CA CYS A 241 -2.93 -8.39 -6.89
C CYS A 241 -2.14 -9.69 -6.73
N CYS A 242 -2.13 -10.27 -5.52
CA CYS A 242 -1.43 -11.51 -5.22
C CYS A 242 -1.98 -12.71 -5.99
N SER A 243 -3.25 -12.69 -6.38
CA SER A 243 -3.90 -13.75 -7.15
C SER A 243 -3.93 -13.48 -8.65
N ARG A 244 -2.96 -12.70 -9.14
CA ARG A 244 -2.79 -12.38 -10.57
C ARG A 244 -1.40 -12.76 -11.03
N CYS A 245 -1.32 -13.41 -12.19
CA CYS A 245 -0.03 -13.70 -12.82
C CYS A 245 0.45 -12.50 -13.67
N LEU A 246 1.61 -11.91 -13.33
CA LEU A 246 2.21 -10.82 -14.10
C LEU A 246 2.65 -11.22 -15.52
N LYS A 247 2.90 -12.51 -15.76
CA LYS A 247 3.36 -13.02 -17.06
C LYS A 247 2.22 -13.22 -18.05
N CYS A 248 1.13 -13.87 -17.63
CA CYS A 248 -0.01 -14.24 -18.49
C CYS A 248 -1.34 -13.54 -18.16
N SER A 249 -1.40 -12.67 -17.16
CA SER A 249 -2.58 -11.93 -16.68
C SER A 249 -3.72 -12.75 -16.07
N GLN A 250 -3.62 -14.09 -16.05
CA GLN A 250 -4.65 -14.93 -15.43
C GLN A 250 -4.82 -14.61 -13.94
N MET A 251 -6.05 -14.81 -13.47
CA MET A 251 -6.49 -14.45 -12.12
C MET A 251 -7.15 -15.61 -11.41
N GLY A 252 -7.06 -15.61 -10.08
CA GLY A 252 -7.69 -16.57 -9.20
C GLY A 252 -6.72 -17.17 -8.19
N PRO A 253 -7.21 -18.02 -7.30
CA PRO A 253 -6.45 -18.56 -6.16
C PRO A 253 -5.29 -19.48 -6.58
N LYS A 254 -5.29 -20.00 -7.82
CA LYS A 254 -4.20 -20.79 -8.39
C LYS A 254 -3.05 -19.95 -8.99
N PHE A 255 -3.15 -18.63 -8.91
CA PHE A 255 -2.16 -17.70 -9.44
C PHE A 255 -1.43 -16.96 -8.31
N PRO A 256 -0.16 -16.55 -8.50
CA PRO A 256 0.61 -16.54 -9.75
C PRO A 256 0.97 -17.96 -10.25
N CYS A 257 1.22 -18.11 -11.56
CA CYS A 257 1.54 -19.43 -12.13
C CYS A 257 2.75 -20.05 -11.43
N LYS A 258 2.62 -21.30 -10.98
CA LYS A 258 3.70 -22.05 -10.34
C LYS A 258 4.81 -22.36 -11.35
N LYS A 259 6.05 -22.43 -10.88
CA LYS A 259 7.20 -22.83 -11.69
C LYS A 259 7.18 -24.34 -11.92
N GLU A 260 7.50 -24.75 -13.14
CA GLU A 260 7.61 -26.13 -13.59
C GLU A 260 8.91 -26.31 -14.38
N ASN A 261 9.23 -27.53 -14.80
CA ASN A 261 10.40 -27.82 -15.61
C ASN A 261 10.19 -27.43 -17.09
N PHE A 262 9.95 -26.15 -17.33
CA PHE A 262 9.74 -25.55 -18.64
C PHE A 262 10.52 -24.23 -18.72
N TYR A 263 11.06 -23.90 -19.89
CA TYR A 263 11.73 -22.61 -20.08
C TYR A 263 11.55 -22.14 -21.52
N ARG A 264 10.81 -21.04 -21.71
CA ARG A 264 10.66 -20.38 -23.02
C ARG A 264 10.60 -18.87 -22.88
N LYS A 265 11.29 -18.18 -23.78
CA LYS A 265 11.20 -16.73 -23.94
C LYS A 265 10.25 -16.37 -25.08
N CYS A 266 9.28 -15.49 -24.83
CA CYS A 266 8.42 -14.95 -25.87
C CYS A 266 9.22 -13.96 -26.74
N LYS A 267 9.12 -14.07 -28.06
CA LYS A 267 9.86 -13.22 -29.00
C LYS A 267 9.31 -11.78 -29.05
N ASP A 268 8.02 -11.58 -28.84
CA ASP A 268 7.36 -10.27 -29.03
C ASP A 268 7.44 -9.37 -27.81
N CYS A 269 7.45 -9.96 -26.62
CA CYS A 269 7.41 -9.24 -25.35
C CYS A 269 8.58 -9.58 -24.43
N CYS A 270 9.50 -10.43 -24.86
CA CYS A 270 10.70 -10.85 -24.14
C CYS A 270 10.48 -11.52 -22.78
N LYS A 271 9.22 -11.80 -22.40
CA LYS A 271 8.89 -12.49 -21.15
C LYS A 271 9.45 -13.91 -21.13
N VAL A 272 10.09 -14.28 -20.03
CA VAL A 272 10.56 -15.65 -19.75
C VAL A 272 9.52 -16.41 -18.94
N PHE A 273 9.11 -17.58 -19.43
CA PHE A 273 8.08 -18.43 -18.85
C PHE A 273 8.68 -19.73 -18.35
N GLU A 274 8.31 -20.10 -17.12
CA GLU A 274 8.74 -21.32 -16.43
C GLU A 274 7.59 -22.34 -16.31
N ASN A 275 6.50 -22.12 -17.04
CA ASN A 275 5.29 -22.94 -17.00
C ASN A 275 4.64 -22.91 -18.40
N ILE A 276 4.34 -24.08 -18.95
CA ILE A 276 3.86 -24.22 -20.32
C ILE A 276 2.46 -23.61 -20.49
N ASP A 277 1.55 -23.84 -19.55
CA ASP A 277 0.19 -23.29 -19.58
C ASP A 277 0.20 -21.77 -19.47
N CYS A 278 1.11 -21.22 -18.65
CA CYS A 278 1.34 -19.80 -18.54
C CYS A 278 1.77 -19.20 -19.89
N PHE A 279 2.69 -19.87 -20.60
CA PHE A 279 3.18 -19.43 -21.91
C PHE A 279 2.10 -19.53 -22.99
N LEU A 280 1.38 -20.66 -23.07
CA LEU A 280 0.31 -20.87 -24.05
C LEU A 280 -0.85 -19.90 -23.84
N HIS A 281 -1.30 -19.69 -22.60
CA HIS A 281 -2.33 -18.70 -22.33
C HIS A 281 -1.87 -17.29 -22.66
N HIS A 282 -0.61 -16.95 -22.36
CA HIS A 282 -0.03 -15.66 -22.73
C HIS A 282 -0.12 -15.39 -24.24
N LEU A 283 0.19 -16.40 -25.06
CA LEU A 283 0.09 -16.30 -26.52
C LEU A 283 -1.38 -16.17 -26.96
N ASN A 284 -2.26 -17.04 -26.46
CA ASN A 284 -3.67 -17.07 -26.84
C ASN A 284 -4.43 -15.79 -26.45
N SER A 285 -4.09 -15.20 -25.30
CA SER A 285 -4.72 -13.96 -24.81
C SER A 285 -4.18 -12.70 -25.49
N GLY A 286 -3.08 -12.78 -26.23
CA GLY A 286 -2.43 -11.60 -26.83
C GLY A 286 -1.86 -10.60 -25.81
N PHE A 287 -1.66 -11.03 -24.55
CA PHE A 287 -1.19 -10.14 -23.47
C PHE A 287 0.22 -9.55 -23.72
N CYS A 288 1.00 -10.14 -24.64
CA CYS A 288 2.28 -9.59 -25.12
C CYS A 288 2.19 -8.15 -25.64
N LYS A 289 1.03 -7.74 -26.16
CA LYS A 289 0.79 -6.39 -26.69
C LYS A 289 0.73 -5.34 -25.58
N ASN A 290 0.22 -5.74 -24.42
CA ASN A 290 -0.03 -4.83 -23.31
C ASN A 290 1.11 -4.87 -22.29
N SER A 291 1.85 -5.97 -22.18
CA SER A 291 2.90 -6.10 -21.18
C SER A 291 4.12 -6.85 -21.68
N LYS A 292 5.28 -6.25 -21.45
CA LYS A 292 6.60 -6.70 -21.91
C LYS A 292 7.56 -6.86 -20.75
N GLN A 293 8.63 -7.62 -20.96
CA GLN A 293 9.76 -7.73 -20.06
C GLN A 293 10.95 -7.01 -20.67
N CYS A 294 11.67 -6.23 -19.88
CA CYS A 294 12.91 -5.61 -20.32
C CYS A 294 14.02 -6.66 -20.42
N ASP A 295 14.68 -6.76 -21.58
CA ASP A 295 15.78 -7.72 -21.80
C ASP A 295 17.01 -7.45 -20.93
N LYS A 296 17.20 -6.23 -20.44
CA LYS A 296 18.38 -5.84 -19.66
C LYS A 296 18.22 -6.10 -18.17
N CYS A 297 17.06 -5.74 -17.59
CA CYS A 297 16.83 -5.80 -16.14
C CYS A 297 15.80 -6.87 -15.72
N GLY A 298 15.11 -7.51 -16.66
CA GLY A 298 14.12 -8.54 -16.36
C GLY A 298 12.79 -8.04 -15.79
N GLU A 299 12.58 -6.72 -15.62
CA GLU A 299 11.31 -6.20 -15.11
C GLU A 299 10.17 -6.30 -16.14
N ILE A 300 8.99 -6.67 -15.66
CA ILE A 300 7.75 -6.75 -16.44
C ILE A 300 6.98 -5.44 -16.30
N TYR A 301 6.69 -4.79 -17.42
CA TYR A 301 6.01 -3.50 -17.48
C TYR A 301 4.79 -3.52 -18.40
N ASN A 302 3.92 -2.52 -18.25
CA ASN A 302 2.81 -2.26 -19.18
C ASN A 302 3.29 -1.31 -20.30
N PHE A 303 3.12 -1.73 -21.56
CA PHE A 303 3.60 -1.01 -22.73
C PHE A 303 2.90 0.35 -22.91
N TYR A 304 1.59 0.42 -22.66
CA TYR A 304 0.81 1.65 -22.86
C TYR A 304 1.08 2.71 -21.79
N ASP A 305 1.43 2.27 -20.57
CA ASP A 305 1.79 3.19 -19.48
C ASP A 305 3.19 3.80 -19.68
N ASN A 306 4.10 3.07 -20.34
CA ASN A 306 5.47 3.50 -20.58
C ASN A 306 5.64 4.52 -21.72
N ASN A 307 4.73 4.58 -22.69
CA ASN A 307 4.81 5.58 -23.76
C ASN A 307 4.32 6.97 -23.34
N LYS A 308 3.51 7.08 -22.28
CA LYS A 308 3.00 8.38 -21.80
C LYS A 308 3.90 9.06 -20.77
N ASN A 309 4.83 8.35 -20.13
CA ASN A 309 5.63 8.87 -19.00
C ASN A 309 7.11 8.42 -18.96
N GLY A 310 7.65 7.86 -20.05
CA GLY A 310 8.99 7.26 -20.04
C GLY A 310 9.06 6.01 -19.14
N ARG A 311 10.18 5.28 -19.17
CA ARG A 311 10.39 4.15 -18.24
C ARG A 311 10.35 4.68 -16.80
N LYS A 312 9.26 4.43 -16.07
CA LYS A 312 9.21 4.63 -14.62
C LYS A 312 10.28 3.75 -13.95
N GLY A 313 11.24 4.37 -13.26
CA GLY A 313 11.83 3.77 -12.05
C GLY A 313 13.15 2.99 -12.13
N HIS A 314 13.92 3.03 -13.22
CA HIS A 314 15.25 2.40 -13.21
C HIS A 314 16.34 3.37 -12.77
N THR A 315 16.81 3.23 -11.53
CA THR A 315 18.03 3.87 -11.06
C THR A 315 19.24 3.28 -11.81
N ASN A 316 19.86 4.08 -12.68
CA ASN A 316 21.03 3.69 -13.46
C ASN A 316 22.36 4.06 -12.79
N PHE A 317 22.32 4.92 -11.77
CA PHE A 317 23.50 5.36 -11.03
C PHE A 317 23.14 5.71 -9.58
N ILE A 318 24.00 5.33 -8.64
CA ILE A 318 23.94 5.72 -7.22
C ILE A 318 25.36 6.07 -6.78
N ALA A 319 25.51 7.19 -6.09
CA ALA A 319 26.73 7.53 -5.35
C ALA A 319 26.44 7.45 -3.84
N ALA A 320 27.43 7.01 -3.07
CA ALA A 320 27.39 6.98 -1.62
C ALA A 320 28.74 7.41 -1.05
N LYS A 321 28.70 8.23 0.01
CA LYS A 321 29.88 8.64 0.78
C LYS A 321 29.67 8.27 2.25
N ILE A 322 30.68 7.68 2.87
CA ILE A 322 30.61 7.18 4.25
C ILE A 322 31.50 8.00 5.15
N VAL A 323 31.07 8.27 6.38
CA VAL A 323 31.92 8.89 7.40
C VAL A 323 31.60 8.35 8.78
N CYS A 324 32.59 8.37 9.68
CA CYS A 324 32.42 8.09 11.10
C CYS A 324 32.85 9.28 11.96
N PRO A 325 32.40 9.38 13.22
CA PRO A 325 32.75 10.49 14.10
C PRO A 325 34.26 10.73 14.23
N LYS A 326 35.07 9.67 14.31
CA LYS A 326 36.53 9.79 14.36
C LYS A 326 37.09 10.49 13.12
N CYS A 327 36.67 10.09 11.92
CA CYS A 327 37.11 10.72 10.68
C CYS A 327 36.63 12.17 10.57
N ILE A 328 35.47 12.52 11.13
CA ILE A 328 34.99 13.91 11.20
C ILE A 328 35.96 14.73 12.05
N THR A 329 36.24 14.28 13.28
CA THR A 329 37.09 15.01 14.23
C THR A 329 38.55 15.14 13.75
N THR A 330 39.09 14.12 13.07
CA THR A 330 40.48 14.18 12.55
C THR A 330 40.59 14.89 11.19
N GLY A 331 39.48 15.24 10.55
CA GLY A 331 39.46 15.78 9.18
C GLY A 331 39.72 14.75 8.07
N GLU A 332 40.03 13.50 8.42
CA GLU A 332 40.33 12.42 7.46
C GLU A 332 39.14 12.01 6.58
N TRP A 333 37.93 12.50 6.88
CA TRP A 333 36.75 12.26 6.05
C TRP A 333 36.84 12.88 4.65
N LYS A 334 37.68 13.90 4.47
CA LYS A 334 37.98 14.52 3.17
C LYS A 334 38.93 13.69 2.31
N ILE A 335 39.56 12.66 2.88
CA ILE A 335 40.59 11.85 2.21
C ILE A 335 40.01 10.52 1.73
N SER A 336 40.43 10.09 0.54
CA SER A 336 40.14 8.76 -0.03
C SER A 336 40.71 7.65 0.85
N LEU A 337 39.99 6.52 0.90
CA LEU A 337 40.38 5.30 1.60
C LEU A 337 41.02 4.24 0.67
N LYS A 338 41.29 4.53 -0.61
CA LYS A 338 41.93 3.55 -1.52
C LYS A 338 43.21 2.91 -0.98
N ASN A 339 44.03 3.69 -0.26
CA ASN A 339 45.32 3.26 0.30
C ASN A 339 45.34 3.25 1.84
N LYS A 340 44.18 3.42 2.49
CA LYS A 340 44.04 3.51 3.95
C LYS A 340 42.73 2.89 4.38
N SER A 341 42.72 2.02 5.39
CA SER A 341 41.46 1.45 5.90
C SER A 341 40.98 2.17 7.15
N CYS A 342 39.67 2.43 7.22
CA CYS A 342 39.03 2.87 8.46
C CYS A 342 38.26 1.70 9.07
N LYS A 343 38.56 1.33 10.32
CA LYS A 343 37.86 0.22 11.00
C LYS A 343 36.34 0.43 11.13
N VAL A 344 35.88 1.69 11.07
CA VAL A 344 34.45 2.05 11.21
C VAL A 344 33.79 2.29 9.85
N CYS A 345 34.44 3.07 8.96
CA CYS A 345 33.86 3.36 7.64
C CYS A 345 34.04 2.19 6.65
N GLY A 346 34.92 1.25 6.95
CA GLY A 346 35.31 0.20 6.02
C GLY A 346 36.44 0.64 5.07
N PRO A 347 36.61 -0.06 3.94
CA PRO A 347 37.73 0.14 3.01
C PRO A 347 37.53 1.29 2.02
N HIS A 348 36.32 1.85 1.89
CA HIS A 348 36.00 2.79 0.81
C HIS A 348 35.22 4.01 1.34
N ARG A 349 35.65 5.22 0.96
CA ARG A 349 35.00 6.49 1.33
C ARG A 349 33.84 6.80 0.41
N THR A 350 34.10 6.73 -0.91
CA THR A 350 33.15 7.07 -1.97
C THR A 350 32.95 5.86 -2.87
N ILE A 351 31.74 5.30 -2.85
CA ILE A 351 31.36 4.13 -3.62
C ILE A 351 30.27 4.52 -4.60
N THR A 352 30.34 4.00 -5.82
CA THR A 352 29.28 4.17 -6.81
C THR A 352 28.78 2.84 -7.32
N PHE A 353 27.48 2.79 -7.60
CA PHE A 353 26.80 1.67 -8.23
C PHE A 353 26.27 2.18 -9.56
N SER A 354 26.76 1.65 -10.68
CA SER A 354 26.42 2.19 -12.00
C SER A 354 26.13 1.09 -13.00
N GLN A 355 25.24 1.38 -13.94
CA GLN A 355 24.92 0.45 -15.02
C GLN A 355 26.00 0.43 -16.10
N GLN A 356 26.71 1.54 -16.28
CA GLN A 356 27.80 1.70 -17.22
C GLN A 356 29.12 2.01 -16.51
N PRO A 357 30.25 1.58 -17.08
CA PRO A 357 31.57 1.97 -16.59
C PRO A 357 31.85 3.45 -16.89
N TYR A 358 32.69 4.03 -16.03
CA TYR A 358 33.25 5.38 -16.18
C TYR A 358 34.66 5.36 -15.57
N ASN A 359 35.55 6.17 -16.11
CA ASN A 359 36.98 6.20 -15.86
C ASN A 359 37.44 7.49 -15.17
N ASP A 360 36.99 8.65 -15.64
CA ASP A 360 37.61 9.95 -15.31
C ASP A 360 37.20 10.45 -13.93
N THR A 361 35.96 10.18 -13.51
CA THR A 361 35.50 10.55 -12.17
C THR A 361 36.22 9.73 -11.08
N THR A 362 36.82 10.42 -10.11
CA THR A 362 37.58 9.80 -9.02
C THR A 362 36.67 9.29 -7.91
N THR A 363 36.65 7.98 -7.71
CA THR A 363 35.91 7.30 -6.63
C THR A 363 36.74 6.16 -6.06
N ASP A 364 36.49 5.79 -4.80
CA ASP A 364 37.25 4.75 -4.10
C ASP A 364 36.95 3.37 -4.65
N HIS A 365 35.67 3.11 -4.95
CA HIS A 365 35.21 1.83 -5.46
C HIS A 365 34.04 2.01 -6.44
N LYS A 366 34.08 1.23 -7.53
CA LYS A 366 33.10 1.29 -8.62
C LYS A 366 32.46 -0.09 -8.77
N ILE A 367 31.16 -0.20 -8.53
CA ILE A 367 30.38 -1.43 -8.71
C ILE A 367 29.56 -1.27 -9.98
N ILE A 368 29.97 -1.99 -11.03
CA ILE A 368 29.24 -2.03 -12.29
C ILE A 368 28.20 -3.16 -12.21
N SER A 369 26.92 -2.81 -12.31
CA SER A 369 25.81 -3.75 -12.13
C SER A 369 24.62 -3.42 -13.01
N GLN A 370 23.92 -4.44 -13.49
CA GLN A 370 22.66 -4.26 -14.22
C GLN A 370 21.53 -3.74 -13.33
N ASN A 371 21.66 -3.89 -12.00
CA ASN A 371 20.73 -3.35 -11.02
C ASN A 371 21.49 -2.58 -9.92
N PRO A 372 21.84 -1.30 -10.18
CA PRO A 372 22.55 -0.47 -9.22
C PRO A 372 21.85 -0.34 -7.86
N LEU A 373 20.52 -0.24 -7.86
CA LEU A 373 19.72 -0.08 -6.64
C LEU A 373 19.72 -1.33 -5.76
N GLU A 374 19.61 -2.52 -6.36
CA GLU A 374 19.76 -3.78 -5.63
C GLU A 374 21.18 -3.96 -5.09
N SER A 375 22.19 -3.62 -5.90
CA SER A 375 23.59 -3.71 -5.48
C SER A 375 23.89 -2.78 -4.30
N PHE A 376 23.33 -1.56 -4.32
CA PHE A 376 23.39 -0.63 -3.20
C PHE A 376 22.71 -1.20 -1.94
N ALA A 377 21.51 -1.78 -2.08
CA ALA A 377 20.79 -2.37 -0.95
C ALA A 377 21.58 -3.54 -0.33
N LEU A 378 22.13 -4.45 -1.15
CA LEU A 378 22.96 -5.56 -0.68
C LEU A 378 24.23 -5.06 0.01
N TRP A 379 24.89 -4.06 -0.57
CA TRP A 379 26.09 -3.44 0.02
C TRP A 379 25.80 -2.85 1.41
N VAL A 380 24.70 -2.12 1.58
CA VAL A 380 24.27 -1.58 2.88
C VAL A 380 24.03 -2.71 3.90
N LEU A 381 23.45 -3.83 3.47
CA LEU A 381 23.08 -4.94 4.34
C LEU A 381 24.26 -5.84 4.75
N TYR A 382 25.19 -6.08 3.83
CA TYR A 382 26.16 -7.18 3.97
C TYR A 382 27.63 -6.74 3.94
N ASP A 383 27.95 -5.62 3.31
CA ASP A 383 29.34 -5.21 3.08
C ASP A 383 29.80 -4.12 4.06
N LEU A 384 28.87 -3.39 4.67
CA LEU A 384 29.18 -2.43 5.73
C LEU A 384 29.62 -3.13 7.02
N PRO A 385 30.58 -2.55 7.78
CA PRO A 385 31.02 -3.11 9.05
C PRO A 385 29.86 -3.37 10.03
N ASN A 386 29.63 -4.63 10.36
CA ASN A 386 28.49 -5.09 11.18
C ASN A 386 28.64 -4.85 12.69
N ASN A 387 29.62 -4.06 13.15
CA ASN A 387 29.82 -3.74 14.57
C ASN A 387 29.32 -2.33 14.93
N TYR A 388 28.80 -1.58 13.97
CA TYR A 388 28.46 -0.17 14.14
C TYR A 388 27.09 0.15 13.57
N ASP A 389 26.35 1.01 14.26
CA ASP A 389 25.10 1.57 13.74
C ASP A 389 25.37 2.37 12.45
N THR A 390 24.55 2.16 11.43
CA THR A 390 24.66 2.87 10.15
C THR A 390 23.46 3.80 9.97
N TYR A 391 23.74 5.09 9.79
CA TYR A 391 22.73 6.10 9.45
C TYR A 391 22.94 6.57 8.01
N ILE A 392 21.96 6.31 7.14
CA ILE A 392 21.99 6.69 5.73
C ILE A 392 21.11 7.91 5.51
N TYR A 393 21.67 8.93 4.90
CA TYR A 393 20.96 10.15 4.54
C TYR A 393 20.79 10.28 3.03
N SER A 394 19.59 10.69 2.64
CA SER A 394 19.29 11.23 1.31
C SER A 394 18.66 12.61 1.49
N HIS A 395 18.73 13.47 0.48
CA HIS A 395 18.18 14.81 0.55
C HIS A 395 16.85 14.87 -0.19
N PHE A 396 15.75 15.09 0.55
CA PHE A 396 14.38 14.95 0.09
C PHE A 396 13.97 13.50 -0.26
N GLY A 397 14.79 12.52 0.13
CA GLY A 397 14.57 11.13 -0.24
C GLY A 397 13.39 10.44 0.44
N GLY A 398 12.81 11.05 1.48
CA GLY A 398 11.61 10.55 2.14
C GLY A 398 10.38 10.44 1.23
N ARG A 399 10.38 11.17 0.10
CA ARG A 399 9.34 11.06 -0.95
C ARG A 399 9.84 10.42 -2.24
N PHE A 400 11.13 10.08 -2.31
CA PHE A 400 11.80 9.64 -3.53
C PHE A 400 12.75 8.46 -3.26
N ASP A 401 14.02 8.72 -2.92
CA ASP A 401 15.08 7.71 -2.82
C ASP A 401 14.75 6.58 -1.84
N MET A 402 14.23 6.91 -0.66
CA MET A 402 13.91 5.93 0.39
C MET A 402 12.82 4.97 -0.06
N VAL A 403 11.88 5.43 -0.91
CA VAL A 403 10.80 4.59 -1.45
C VAL A 403 11.36 3.54 -2.41
N LEU A 404 12.34 3.93 -3.22
CA LEU A 404 13.01 3.01 -4.16
C LEU A 404 13.81 1.94 -3.40
N VAL A 405 14.56 2.34 -2.37
CA VAL A 405 15.34 1.42 -1.54
C VAL A 405 14.43 0.49 -0.73
N PHE A 406 13.32 1.00 -0.20
CA PHE A 406 12.33 0.19 0.54
C PHE A 406 11.84 -1.00 -0.27
N GLU A 407 11.53 -0.82 -1.56
CA GLU A 407 11.12 -1.93 -2.42
C GLU A 407 12.20 -3.03 -2.49
N LYS A 408 13.49 -2.65 -2.62
CA LYS A 408 14.57 -3.63 -2.72
C LYS A 408 14.83 -4.34 -1.39
N LEU A 409 14.71 -3.63 -0.26
CA LEU A 409 14.78 -4.24 1.07
C LEU A 409 13.62 -5.24 1.28
N TYR A 410 12.40 -4.87 0.89
CA TYR A 410 11.23 -5.75 0.99
C TYR A 410 11.42 -7.05 0.19
N ASN A 411 11.97 -6.95 -1.03
CA ASN A 411 12.29 -8.12 -1.85
C ASN A 411 13.38 -9.03 -1.23
N GLN A 412 14.18 -8.53 -0.30
CA GLN A 412 15.12 -9.32 0.50
C GLN A 412 14.46 -9.97 1.74
N ASN A 413 13.12 -10.00 1.80
CA ASN A 413 12.32 -10.44 2.95
C ASN A 413 12.66 -9.66 4.23
N LEU A 414 12.90 -8.35 4.11
CA LEU A 414 13.01 -7.44 5.25
C LEU A 414 11.70 -6.67 5.39
N ASN A 415 11.26 -6.46 6.63
CA ASN A 415 10.15 -5.58 6.93
C ASN A 415 10.64 -4.44 7.85
N PRO A 416 11.20 -3.36 7.29
CA PRO A 416 11.66 -2.21 8.07
C PRO A 416 10.55 -1.56 8.89
N GLU A 417 10.89 -1.05 10.07
CA GLU A 417 10.04 -0.15 10.86
C GLU A 417 10.00 1.22 10.17
N LEU A 418 8.79 1.74 9.89
CA LEU A 418 8.60 2.98 9.14
C LEU A 418 7.97 4.06 10.02
N ILE A 419 8.54 5.27 10.00
CA ILE A 419 7.92 6.48 10.56
C ILE A 419 7.53 7.37 9.38
N MET A 420 6.25 7.70 9.26
CA MET A 420 5.68 8.39 8.10
C MET A 420 4.78 9.56 8.50
N LYS A 421 4.72 10.59 7.65
CA LYS A 421 3.66 11.61 7.68
C LYS A 421 3.00 11.66 6.32
N GLY A 422 1.78 11.13 6.22
CA GLY A 422 1.15 10.83 4.93
C GLY A 422 2.07 9.93 4.10
N ASN A 423 2.36 10.33 2.86
CA ASN A 423 3.23 9.55 1.96
C ASN A 423 4.73 9.84 2.11
N LYS A 424 5.14 10.70 3.04
CA LYS A 424 6.56 11.01 3.27
C LYS A 424 7.14 10.09 4.36
N LEU A 425 8.18 9.34 4.03
CA LEU A 425 9.02 8.60 4.98
C LEU A 425 9.93 9.58 5.72
N TYR A 426 9.85 9.61 7.05
CA TYR A 426 10.76 10.37 7.90
C TYR A 426 11.95 9.51 8.31
N GLU A 427 11.67 8.26 8.65
CA GLU A 427 12.67 7.27 9.03
C GLU A 427 12.24 5.89 8.55
N MET A 428 13.21 5.11 8.08
CA MET A 428 13.05 3.70 7.78
C MET A 428 14.18 2.93 8.46
N LYS A 429 13.84 2.08 9.43
CA LYS A 429 14.80 1.33 10.24
C LYS A 429 14.72 -0.15 9.91
N VAL A 430 15.82 -0.72 9.45
CA VAL A 430 15.91 -2.14 9.11
C VAL A 430 16.01 -2.96 10.39
N THR A 431 15.10 -3.90 10.58
CA THR A 431 15.07 -4.79 11.75
C THR A 431 16.31 -5.67 11.81
N LYS A 432 16.89 -5.80 13.00
CA LYS A 432 18.12 -6.56 13.25
C LYS A 432 17.90 -8.05 12.94
N ARG A 433 18.78 -8.66 12.14
CA ARG A 433 18.82 -10.12 11.97
C ARG A 433 19.88 -10.75 12.88
N PRO A 434 19.77 -12.06 13.21
CA PRO A 434 20.87 -12.81 13.80
C PRO A 434 22.12 -12.72 12.91
N ASN A 435 23.28 -12.38 13.48
CA ASN A 435 24.57 -12.27 12.78
C ASN A 435 24.66 -11.23 11.63
N SER A 436 23.76 -10.22 11.58
CA SER A 436 23.83 -9.11 10.63
C SER A 436 24.11 -7.76 11.30
N ASN A 437 24.40 -6.75 10.49
CA ASN A 437 24.58 -5.35 10.89
C ASN A 437 23.51 -4.91 11.93
N PRO A 438 23.90 -4.42 13.14
CA PRO A 438 23.00 -4.38 14.30
C PRO A 438 21.92 -3.31 14.23
N ASN A 439 22.10 -2.26 13.42
CA ASN A 439 21.12 -1.19 13.23
C ASN A 439 21.39 -0.39 11.94
N ILE A 440 20.46 -0.40 10.99
CA ILE A 440 20.54 0.40 9.75
C ILE A 440 19.33 1.32 9.70
N VAL A 441 19.57 2.63 9.64
CA VAL A 441 18.53 3.67 9.72
C VAL A 441 18.65 4.62 8.54
N PHE A 442 17.62 4.69 7.71
CA PHE A 442 17.52 5.66 6.62
C PHE A 442 16.73 6.89 7.08
N ARG A 443 17.24 8.08 6.80
CA ARG A 443 16.61 9.36 7.15
C ARG A 443 16.65 10.34 5.98
N ASP A 444 15.68 11.25 5.96
CA ASP A 444 15.63 12.38 5.04
C ASP A 444 16.29 13.61 5.67
N SER A 445 17.46 14.00 5.14
CA SER A 445 18.21 15.18 5.60
C SER A 445 17.44 16.50 5.40
N TYR A 446 16.47 16.56 4.49
CA TYR A 446 15.64 17.75 4.28
C TYR A 446 14.80 18.08 5.52
N ASN A 447 14.49 17.08 6.37
CA ASN A 447 13.79 17.33 7.63
C ASN A 447 14.66 18.04 8.68
N LEU A 448 15.98 18.00 8.54
CA LEU A 448 16.95 18.72 9.38
C LEU A 448 17.34 20.06 8.74
N MET A 449 17.47 20.09 7.41
CA MET A 449 17.91 21.26 6.64
C MET A 449 16.91 21.52 5.49
N PRO A 450 15.77 22.22 5.74
CA PRO A 450 14.63 22.30 4.83
C PRO A 450 14.84 23.34 3.71
N MET A 451 15.88 23.16 2.91
CA MET A 451 16.20 23.98 1.74
C MET A 451 16.77 23.09 0.62
N ALA A 452 16.92 23.63 -0.58
CA ALA A 452 17.50 22.88 -1.70
C ALA A 452 18.97 22.54 -1.46
N LEU A 453 19.45 21.39 -1.96
CA LEU A 453 20.84 20.95 -1.81
C LEU A 453 21.86 22.03 -2.22
N ALA A 454 21.63 22.71 -3.36
CA ALA A 454 22.50 23.78 -3.84
C ALA A 454 22.53 25.00 -2.91
N ALA A 455 21.45 25.28 -2.18
CA ALA A 455 21.40 26.39 -1.23
C ALA A 455 22.17 26.08 0.07
N LEU A 456 22.49 24.81 0.36
CA LEU A 456 23.29 24.43 1.53
C LEU A 456 24.74 24.92 1.41
N VAL A 457 25.28 25.01 0.19
CA VAL A 457 26.66 25.45 -0.08
C VAL A 457 26.90 26.88 0.46
N PRO A 458 26.18 27.92 0.03
CA PRO A 458 26.34 29.26 0.59
C PRO A 458 25.88 29.36 2.04
N THR A 459 24.85 28.60 2.45
CA THR A 459 24.30 28.68 3.82
C THR A 459 25.30 28.24 4.88
N PHE A 460 26.09 27.20 4.60
CA PHE A 460 27.10 26.68 5.52
C PHE A 460 28.53 27.11 5.16
N GLY A 461 28.72 27.94 4.13
CA GLY A 461 30.04 28.34 3.64
C GLY A 461 30.90 27.15 3.23
N LEU A 462 30.32 26.18 2.52
CA LEU A 462 31.00 24.94 2.16
C LEU A 462 32.04 25.17 1.06
N GLU A 463 33.27 24.70 1.28
CA GLU A 463 34.33 24.66 0.27
C GLU A 463 34.16 23.41 -0.62
N VAL A 464 33.19 23.47 -1.53
CA VAL A 464 32.87 22.40 -2.49
C VAL A 464 32.70 22.98 -3.89
N GLU A 465 32.88 22.15 -4.92
CA GLU A 465 32.65 22.57 -6.30
C GLU A 465 31.16 22.89 -6.53
N ASP A 466 30.91 23.95 -7.29
CA ASP A 466 29.56 24.31 -7.69
C ASP A 466 28.90 23.20 -8.48
N LYS A 467 27.58 23.08 -8.32
CA LYS A 467 26.80 22.05 -8.97
C LYS A 467 26.83 22.24 -10.50
N PRO A 468 27.37 21.28 -11.28
CA PRO A 468 27.43 21.42 -12.72
C PRO A 468 26.02 21.31 -13.34
N PHE A 469 25.82 21.92 -14.51
CA PHE A 469 24.59 21.75 -15.28
C PHE A 469 24.54 20.34 -15.87
N PHE A 470 23.44 19.63 -15.67
CA PHE A 470 23.26 18.25 -16.13
C PHE A 470 22.03 18.11 -17.03
N PRO A 471 22.15 17.46 -18.20
CA PRO A 471 21.05 17.30 -19.15
C PRO A 471 20.14 16.14 -18.72
N HIS A 472 19.24 16.42 -17.77
CA HIS A 472 18.36 15.43 -17.16
C HIS A 472 17.56 14.59 -18.17
N LEU A 473 17.03 15.19 -19.24
CA LEU A 473 16.24 14.45 -20.25
C LEU A 473 17.10 13.63 -21.21
N SER A 474 18.42 13.88 -21.25
CA SER A 474 19.36 13.06 -22.02
C SER A 474 19.74 11.76 -21.31
N ASN A 475 19.37 11.57 -20.03
CA ASN A 475 19.60 10.33 -19.29
C ASN A 475 18.67 9.21 -19.78
N ARG A 476 18.96 8.68 -20.98
CA ARG A 476 18.19 7.65 -21.66
C ARG A 476 19.10 6.49 -22.09
N PRO A 477 18.64 5.23 -22.05
CA PRO A 477 19.45 4.07 -22.39
C PRO A 477 20.09 4.11 -23.79
N GLU A 478 19.51 4.86 -24.72
CA GLU A 478 20.01 5.01 -26.09
C GLU A 478 21.28 5.88 -26.17
N ASN A 479 21.51 6.71 -25.15
CA ASN A 479 22.62 7.66 -25.05
C ASN A 479 23.80 7.12 -24.22
N TYR A 480 23.62 6.03 -23.48
CA TYR A 480 24.66 5.41 -22.66
C TYR A 480 25.83 4.91 -23.54
N GLY A 481 27.06 5.12 -23.07
CA GLY A 481 28.30 4.78 -23.79
C GLY A 481 28.56 5.62 -25.03
N LYS A 482 27.82 6.72 -25.24
CA LYS A 482 27.95 7.60 -26.41
C LYS A 482 28.27 9.01 -26.01
N ARG A 483 28.97 9.71 -26.91
CA ARG A 483 29.10 11.16 -26.88
C ARG A 483 27.86 11.78 -27.50
N ILE A 484 27.23 12.71 -26.79
CA ILE A 484 26.02 13.40 -27.21
C ILE A 484 26.20 14.91 -27.17
N PHE A 485 25.30 15.64 -27.82
CA PHE A 485 25.22 17.10 -27.79
C PHE A 485 23.84 17.49 -27.27
N PRO A 486 23.67 17.60 -25.94
CA PRO A 486 22.37 17.88 -25.34
C PRO A 486 21.86 19.27 -25.73
N THR A 487 20.57 19.37 -25.99
CA THR A 487 19.90 20.64 -26.31
C THR A 487 19.52 21.40 -25.03
N LYS A 488 19.13 22.69 -25.12
CA LYS A 488 18.61 23.45 -23.96
C LYS A 488 17.41 22.77 -23.29
N GLU A 489 16.55 22.11 -24.08
CA GLU A 489 15.41 21.35 -23.57
C GLU A 489 15.88 20.18 -22.69
N ASP A 490 16.99 19.53 -23.04
CA ASP A 490 17.52 18.40 -22.28
C ASP A 490 17.93 18.77 -20.85
N TYR A 491 18.31 20.03 -20.62
CA TYR A 491 18.64 20.60 -19.31
C TYR A 491 17.43 21.14 -18.55
N LEU A 492 16.21 21.04 -19.12
CA LEU A 492 15.01 21.66 -18.55
C LEU A 492 15.15 23.18 -18.39
N ALA A 493 15.81 23.84 -19.35
CA ALA A 493 16.12 25.27 -19.27
C ALA A 493 14.88 26.13 -18.97
N ASP A 494 13.72 25.82 -19.55
CA ASP A 494 12.48 26.60 -19.37
C ASP A 494 11.88 26.50 -17.97
N GLY A 495 12.27 25.49 -17.18
CA GLY A 495 11.91 25.35 -15.78
C GLY A 495 12.86 26.07 -14.81
N MET A 496 13.96 26.65 -15.29
CA MET A 496 14.95 27.33 -14.44
C MET A 496 14.45 28.71 -13.99
N MET A 497 14.76 29.08 -12.74
CA MET A 497 14.51 30.43 -12.24
C MET A 497 15.33 31.47 -13.04
N PRO A 498 14.84 32.71 -13.20
CA PRO A 498 15.46 33.71 -14.09
C PRO A 498 16.97 33.90 -13.89
N ALA A 499 17.43 34.02 -12.65
CA ALA A 499 18.86 34.18 -12.34
C ALA A 499 19.69 32.98 -12.81
N LYS A 500 19.23 31.75 -12.50
CA LYS A 500 19.92 30.52 -12.90
C LYS A 500 19.84 30.27 -14.41
N ARG A 501 18.76 30.71 -15.06
CA ARG A 501 18.59 30.63 -16.51
C ARG A 501 19.63 31.48 -17.24
N ILE A 502 19.93 32.69 -16.75
CA ILE A 502 20.97 33.55 -17.32
C ILE A 502 22.35 32.88 -17.24
N GLU A 503 22.72 32.36 -16.05
CA GLU A 503 23.97 31.60 -15.87
C GLU A 503 24.04 30.39 -16.82
N PHE A 504 22.94 29.65 -16.93
CA PHE A 504 22.84 28.50 -17.82
C PHE A 504 23.01 28.88 -19.29
N ASP A 505 22.35 29.94 -19.77
CA ASP A 505 22.41 30.34 -21.17
C ASP A 505 23.84 30.74 -21.56
N ILE A 506 24.56 31.47 -20.70
CA ILE A 506 25.98 31.80 -20.93
C ILE A 506 26.82 30.52 -21.01
N TRP A 507 26.72 29.66 -19.99
CA TRP A 507 27.45 28.40 -19.93
C TRP A 507 27.12 27.50 -21.14
N TYR A 508 25.86 27.44 -21.57
CA TYR A 508 25.43 26.61 -22.69
C TYR A 508 26.01 27.10 -24.01
N GLU A 509 26.03 28.42 -24.27
CA GLU A 509 26.62 28.93 -25.51
C GLU A 509 28.12 28.61 -25.63
N GLU A 510 28.84 28.60 -24.50
CA GLU A 510 30.25 28.22 -24.42
C GLU A 510 30.47 26.70 -24.60
N ASN A 511 29.53 25.87 -24.14
CA ASN A 511 29.71 24.41 -24.04
C ASN A 511 28.90 23.58 -25.06
N LYS A 512 27.98 24.17 -25.82
CA LYS A 512 27.08 23.45 -26.75
C LYS A 512 27.78 22.61 -27.83
N ASN A 513 29.01 22.98 -28.18
CA ASN A 513 29.81 22.29 -29.20
C ASN A 513 30.78 21.26 -28.59
N THR A 514 30.78 21.11 -27.27
CA THR A 514 31.62 20.13 -26.57
C THR A 514 30.86 18.81 -26.44
N PRO A 515 31.46 17.67 -26.85
CA PRO A 515 30.78 16.38 -26.75
C PRO A 515 30.61 15.98 -25.28
N PHE A 516 29.37 15.75 -24.87
CA PHE A 516 29.02 15.33 -23.52
C PHE A 516 29.07 13.80 -23.40
N LEU A 517 29.92 13.27 -22.52
CA LEU A 517 29.95 11.84 -22.20
C LEU A 517 29.06 11.58 -20.99
N LEU A 518 27.88 11.03 -21.25
CA LEU A 518 26.81 10.94 -20.26
C LEU A 518 27.22 10.15 -19.01
N ASP A 519 27.93 9.04 -19.18
CA ASP A 519 28.33 8.17 -18.06
C ASP A 519 29.33 8.86 -17.11
N GLU A 520 30.27 9.63 -17.64
CA GLU A 520 31.21 10.43 -16.84
C GLU A 520 30.53 11.59 -16.14
N ALA A 521 29.71 12.34 -16.89
CA ALA A 521 29.03 13.49 -16.32
C ALA A 521 28.02 13.08 -15.24
N LEU A 522 27.37 11.91 -15.39
CA LEU A 522 26.48 11.36 -14.39
C LEU A 522 27.26 10.97 -13.13
N ALA A 523 28.43 10.35 -13.29
CA ALA A 523 29.30 10.02 -12.18
C ALA A 523 29.78 11.27 -11.43
N SER A 524 30.30 12.27 -12.15
CA SER A 524 30.74 13.55 -11.58
C SER A 524 29.59 14.27 -10.87
N TYR A 525 28.43 14.37 -11.49
CA TYR A 525 27.26 15.06 -10.93
C TYR A 525 26.76 14.38 -9.64
N CYS A 526 26.55 13.06 -9.66
CA CYS A 526 26.04 12.34 -8.49
C CYS A 526 27.05 12.28 -7.34
N THR A 527 28.34 12.18 -7.64
CA THR A 527 29.38 12.21 -6.60
C THR A 527 29.51 13.59 -5.97
N ASN A 528 29.41 14.67 -6.76
CA ASN A 528 29.39 16.04 -6.24
C ASN A 528 28.15 16.29 -5.34
N ASP A 529 26.96 15.84 -5.75
CA ASP A 529 25.75 15.99 -4.94
C ASP A 529 25.88 15.31 -3.56
N VAL A 530 26.49 14.13 -3.51
CA VAL A 530 26.76 13.42 -2.25
C VAL A 530 27.87 14.09 -1.44
N GLU A 531 28.86 14.70 -2.09
CA GLU A 531 29.89 15.52 -1.43
C GLU A 531 29.25 16.73 -0.72
N ILE A 532 28.45 17.50 -1.45
CA ILE A 532 27.73 18.66 -0.92
C ILE A 532 26.87 18.24 0.29
N LEU A 533 26.11 17.15 0.15
CA LEU A 533 25.26 16.65 1.22
C LEU A 533 26.09 16.24 2.45
N MET A 534 27.21 15.54 2.26
CA MET A 534 28.08 15.12 3.35
C MET A 534 28.69 16.32 4.08
N CYS A 535 29.22 17.29 3.33
CA CYS A 535 29.75 18.54 3.86
C CYS A 535 28.69 19.30 4.69
N ALA A 536 27.47 19.44 4.15
CA ALA A 536 26.38 20.11 4.84
C ALA A 536 25.95 19.38 6.13
N LEU A 537 25.82 18.05 6.09
CA LEU A 537 25.49 17.25 7.27
C LEU A 537 26.55 17.38 8.36
N ILE A 538 27.83 17.37 8.01
CA ILE A 538 28.93 17.53 8.97
C ILE A 538 28.94 18.96 9.55
N ALA A 539 28.75 19.99 8.71
CA ALA A 539 28.67 21.37 9.16
C ALA A 539 27.50 21.58 10.13
N PHE A 540 26.30 21.15 9.75
CA PHE A 540 25.12 21.17 10.61
C PHE A 540 25.35 20.42 11.92
N ARG A 541 25.93 19.21 11.85
CA ARG A 541 26.23 18.40 13.03
C ARG A 541 27.16 19.16 13.97
N ASN A 542 28.27 19.71 13.48
CA ASN A 542 29.26 20.40 14.30
C ASN A 542 28.68 21.65 14.96
N GLU A 543 27.96 22.47 14.19
CA GLU A 543 27.31 23.68 14.70
C GLU A 543 26.30 23.37 15.81
N PHE A 544 25.47 22.35 15.59
CA PHE A 544 24.49 21.92 16.58
C PHE A 544 25.17 21.29 17.81
N PHE A 545 26.21 20.49 17.62
CA PHE A 545 26.95 19.84 18.71
C PHE A 545 27.58 20.88 19.65
N GLU A 546 28.23 21.91 19.09
CA GLU A 546 28.83 22.99 19.88
C GLU A 546 27.77 23.89 20.54
N THR A 547 26.71 24.28 19.82
CA THR A 547 25.61 25.09 20.38
C THR A 547 24.94 24.41 21.58
N THR A 548 24.82 23.08 21.52
CA THR A 548 24.15 22.28 22.55
C THR A 548 25.08 21.76 23.63
N LYS A 549 26.37 22.08 23.59
CA LYS A 549 27.34 21.65 24.59
C LYS A 549 27.08 22.28 25.96
N ARG A 550 27.22 21.51 27.02
CA ARG A 550 27.09 21.96 28.42
C ARG A 550 28.19 21.33 29.27
N GLN A 551 28.34 21.77 30.51
CA GLN A 551 29.31 21.15 31.42
C GLN A 551 28.98 19.68 31.72
N SER A 552 27.70 19.32 31.69
CA SER A 552 27.21 17.96 32.00
C SER A 552 27.29 16.98 30.83
N HIS A 553 27.40 17.45 29.57
CA HIS A 553 27.50 16.59 28.39
C HIS A 553 28.15 17.31 27.20
N ASN A 554 28.77 16.54 26.31
CA ASN A 554 29.59 17.06 25.21
C ASN A 554 28.82 17.71 24.04
N GLY A 555 27.49 17.87 24.13
CA GLY A 555 26.62 18.25 23.02
C GLY A 555 25.61 17.16 22.67
N ILE A 556 24.68 17.48 21.76
CA ILE A 556 23.63 16.58 21.24
C ILE A 556 23.96 16.27 19.78
N ASP A 557 24.03 14.99 19.41
CA ASP A 557 24.26 14.59 18.02
C ASP A 557 22.93 14.55 17.26
N ALA A 558 22.54 15.68 16.67
CA ALA A 558 21.28 15.80 15.95
C ALA A 558 21.12 14.82 14.79
N LEU A 559 22.22 14.37 14.17
CA LEU A 559 22.14 13.35 13.11
C LEU A 559 21.79 12.00 13.72
N ARG A 560 22.43 11.59 14.80
CA ARG A 560 22.12 10.29 15.42
C ARG A 560 20.76 10.29 16.13
N GLU A 561 20.45 11.37 16.83
CA GLU A 561 19.40 11.37 17.86
C GLU A 561 18.07 11.95 17.39
N CYS A 562 18.04 12.64 16.24
CA CYS A 562 16.87 13.37 15.77
C CYS A 562 16.58 13.11 14.29
N MET A 563 15.30 13.07 13.94
CA MET A 563 14.85 12.89 12.55
C MET A 563 14.46 14.22 11.89
N THR A 564 14.22 15.26 12.69
CA THR A 564 13.75 16.57 12.24
C THR A 564 14.41 17.68 13.04
N ILE A 565 14.51 18.87 12.45
CA ILE A 565 15.03 20.06 13.15
C ILE A 565 14.19 20.40 14.37
N ALA A 566 12.87 20.25 14.30
CA ALA A 566 11.97 20.46 15.44
C ALA A 566 12.25 19.48 16.58
N SER A 567 12.52 18.21 16.27
CA SER A 567 12.93 17.19 17.25
C SER A 567 14.29 17.54 17.88
N ALA A 568 15.24 18.04 17.10
CA ALA A 568 16.53 18.49 17.59
C ALA A 568 16.39 19.68 18.54
N CYS A 569 15.63 20.72 18.15
CA CYS A 569 15.36 21.87 19.00
C CYS A 569 14.63 21.49 20.28
N MET A 570 13.63 20.61 20.21
CA MET A 570 12.92 20.12 21.39
C MET A 570 13.84 19.32 22.32
N LYS A 571 14.75 18.51 21.76
CA LYS A 571 15.74 17.78 22.56
C LYS A 571 16.73 18.72 23.23
N HIS A 572 17.20 19.74 22.52
CA HIS A 572 18.04 20.79 23.09
C HIS A 572 17.33 21.53 24.22
N PHE A 573 16.08 21.94 24.02
CA PHE A 573 15.26 22.59 25.05
C PHE A 573 15.13 21.71 26.29
N ARG A 574 14.68 20.46 26.12
CA ARG A 574 14.46 19.52 27.23
C ARG A 574 15.73 19.14 27.99
N THR A 575 16.87 19.09 27.31
CA THR A 575 18.15 18.66 27.91
C THR A 575 18.88 19.83 28.58
N ASN A 576 18.80 21.03 28.00
CA ASN A 576 19.69 22.14 28.37
C ASN A 576 18.97 23.33 29.02
N HIS A 577 17.65 23.44 28.86
CA HIS A 577 16.90 24.64 29.23
C HIS A 577 15.66 24.36 30.09
N LEU A 578 15.09 23.15 30.02
CA LEU A 578 13.95 22.77 30.86
C LEU A 578 14.41 22.66 32.32
N GLN A 579 13.89 23.55 33.16
CA GLN A 579 14.19 23.58 34.58
C GLN A 579 13.57 22.37 35.29
N LYS A 580 14.17 22.00 36.44
CA LYS A 580 13.62 20.97 37.31
C LYS A 580 12.21 21.38 37.74
N ASP A 581 11.33 20.39 37.89
CA ASP A 581 9.96 20.55 38.41
C ASP A 581 9.07 21.48 37.55
N HIS A 582 9.35 21.58 36.25
CA HIS A 582 8.55 22.35 35.28
C HIS A 582 7.69 21.43 34.40
N LEU A 583 6.43 21.84 34.13
CA LEU A 583 5.51 21.09 33.28
C LEU A 583 6.00 21.02 31.83
N ALA A 584 5.70 19.90 31.15
CA ALA A 584 5.95 19.77 29.72
C ALA A 584 5.12 20.79 28.92
N ILE A 585 5.66 21.29 27.80
CA ILE A 585 4.95 22.23 26.93
C ILE A 585 3.73 21.52 26.32
N VAL A 586 2.53 21.90 26.78
CA VAL A 586 1.26 21.43 26.21
C VAL A 586 0.99 22.24 24.94
N PRO A 587 0.73 21.59 23.78
CA PRO A 587 0.34 22.31 22.56
C PRO A 587 -0.92 23.16 22.79
N GLU A 588 -1.08 24.28 22.08
CA GLU A 588 -2.26 25.17 22.21
C GLU A 588 -3.62 24.44 22.08
N ARG A 589 -3.64 23.33 21.35
CA ARG A 589 -4.84 22.49 21.13
C ARG A 589 -4.92 21.26 22.03
N GLY A 590 -4.04 21.13 23.02
CA GLY A 590 -3.88 19.91 23.83
C GLY A 590 -3.14 18.80 23.09
N TYR A 591 -2.94 17.67 23.76
CA TYR A 591 -2.57 16.41 23.11
C TYR A 591 -3.75 15.92 22.25
N GLU A 592 -3.49 15.23 21.13
CA GLU A 592 -4.56 14.73 20.25
C GLU A 592 -5.59 13.90 21.06
N ASN A 593 -6.88 13.93 20.67
CA ASN A 593 -7.99 13.22 21.34
C ASN A 593 -7.89 11.68 21.32
N VAL A 594 -6.72 11.13 20.98
CA VAL A 594 -6.44 9.71 20.99
C VAL A 594 -5.63 9.42 22.25
N ASP A 595 -6.33 8.98 23.28
CA ASP A 595 -5.77 8.67 24.60
C ASP A 595 -4.81 7.46 24.52
N ASN A 596 -3.59 7.68 24.05
CA ASN A 596 -2.52 6.68 24.07
C ASN A 596 -1.66 6.88 25.33
N GLN A 597 -2.05 6.22 26.42
CA GLN A 597 -1.28 6.22 27.66
C GLN A 597 0.04 5.44 27.49
N SER A 598 1.17 6.07 27.75
CA SER A 598 2.49 5.44 27.62
C SER A 598 2.71 4.37 28.69
N LEU A 599 3.11 3.15 28.30
CA LEU A 599 3.51 2.10 29.24
C LEU A 599 4.63 2.56 30.18
N LEU A 600 5.54 3.42 29.71
CA LEU A 600 6.61 3.98 30.53
C LEU A 600 6.06 4.95 31.59
N ALA A 601 5.05 5.76 31.24
CA ALA A 601 4.40 6.67 32.18
C ALA A 601 3.68 5.88 33.28
N LEU A 602 2.99 4.78 32.93
CA LEU A 602 2.35 3.91 33.91
C LEU A 602 3.34 3.24 34.86
N LYS A 603 4.48 2.76 34.32
CA LYS A 603 5.57 2.23 35.15
C LYS A 603 6.16 3.28 36.07
N PHE A 604 6.32 4.51 35.58
CA PHE A 604 6.77 5.64 36.40
C PHE A 604 5.78 5.93 37.54
N PHE A 605 4.48 5.99 37.28
CA PHE A 605 3.48 6.21 38.34
C PHE A 605 3.44 5.06 39.34
N GLN A 606 3.60 3.82 38.89
CA GLN A 606 3.71 2.68 39.81
C GLN A 606 4.94 2.81 40.72
N TRP A 607 6.10 3.12 40.16
CA TRP A 607 7.31 3.38 40.94
C TRP A 607 7.13 4.57 41.90
N TYR A 608 6.56 5.69 41.44
CA TYR A 608 6.36 6.88 42.28
C TYR A 608 5.40 6.61 43.44
N ARG A 609 4.33 5.83 43.19
CA ARG A 609 3.40 5.36 44.21
C ARG A 609 4.10 4.53 45.29
N GLU A 610 4.98 3.63 44.88
CA GLU A 610 5.74 2.76 45.80
C GLU A 610 6.80 3.56 46.58
N GLU A 611 7.55 4.44 45.92
CA GLU A 611 8.62 5.23 46.52
C GLU A 611 8.11 6.29 47.50
N ASN A 612 7.03 6.99 47.15
CA ASN A 612 6.48 8.09 47.96
C ASN A 612 5.29 7.68 48.82
N ASN A 613 4.84 6.42 48.73
CA ASN A 613 3.70 5.87 49.47
C ASN A 613 2.41 6.71 49.30
N VAL A 614 2.10 7.12 48.07
CA VAL A 614 0.93 7.94 47.72
C VAL A 614 -0.02 7.19 46.78
N GLU A 615 -1.33 7.41 46.91
CA GLU A 615 -2.28 6.92 45.90
C GLU A 615 -2.27 7.81 44.66
N ILE A 616 -1.99 7.21 43.50
CA ILE A 616 -2.06 7.88 42.19
C ILE A 616 -3.23 7.31 41.39
N GLN A 617 -4.21 8.16 41.07
CA GLN A 617 -5.26 7.88 40.11
C GLN A 617 -4.68 7.97 38.70
N THR A 618 -4.89 6.94 37.88
CA THR A 618 -4.36 6.83 36.51
C THR A 618 -5.41 6.19 35.58
N ALA A 619 -5.16 6.15 34.27
CA ALA A 619 -6.02 5.43 33.32
C ALA A 619 -6.33 3.97 33.72
N HIS A 620 -5.37 3.25 34.33
CA HIS A 620 -5.55 1.86 34.75
C HIS A 620 -6.13 1.70 36.17
N TRP A 621 -6.22 2.79 36.94
CA TRP A 621 -6.65 2.76 38.33
C TRP A 621 -7.52 3.97 38.66
N LYS A 622 -8.83 3.73 38.83
CA LYS A 622 -9.90 4.73 39.03
C LYS A 622 -10.19 5.64 37.81
N GLY A 623 -9.51 5.43 36.68
CA GLY A 623 -9.68 6.21 35.45
C GLY A 623 -8.96 7.56 35.51
N GLU A 624 -8.72 8.20 34.36
CA GLU A 624 -8.02 9.49 34.31
C GLU A 624 -8.83 10.61 34.97
N LYS A 625 -8.17 11.42 35.81
CA LYS A 625 -8.78 12.61 36.41
C LYS A 625 -8.96 13.67 35.33
N VAL A 626 -10.10 14.37 35.35
CA VAL A 626 -10.39 15.47 34.42
C VAL A 626 -10.41 16.79 35.19
N ILE A 627 -9.61 17.77 34.75
CA ILE A 627 -9.62 19.15 35.26
C ILE A 627 -9.92 20.10 34.10
N GLY A 628 -11.09 20.73 34.15
CA GLY A 628 -11.59 21.57 33.06
C GLY A 628 -11.79 20.74 31.77
N LYS A 629 -11.05 21.09 30.72
CA LYS A 629 -11.04 20.37 29.42
C LYS A 629 -9.88 19.38 29.28
N TYR A 630 -9.06 19.21 30.31
CA TYR A 630 -7.84 18.41 30.24
C TYR A 630 -7.99 17.13 31.07
N LYS A 631 -7.59 16.00 30.47
CA LYS A 631 -7.38 14.74 31.18
C LYS A 631 -5.93 14.69 31.68
N LEU A 632 -5.73 14.13 32.86
CA LEU A 632 -4.42 13.99 33.49
C LEU A 632 -3.98 12.52 33.51
N ASP A 633 -2.74 12.27 33.11
CA ASP A 633 -2.15 10.93 33.05
C ASP A 633 -2.02 10.28 34.45
N GLY A 634 -1.85 11.11 35.49
CA GLY A 634 -1.72 10.73 36.90
C GLY A 634 -2.18 11.86 37.83
N TRP A 635 -2.92 11.51 38.88
CA TRP A 635 -3.46 12.48 39.85
C TRP A 635 -3.32 11.98 41.29
N ILE A 636 -2.79 12.83 42.17
CA ILE A 636 -2.65 12.57 43.61
C ILE A 636 -3.53 13.59 44.32
N GLU A 637 -4.62 13.12 44.93
CA GLU A 637 -5.59 14.01 45.60
C GLU A 637 -4.95 14.74 46.80
N GLU A 638 -4.01 14.09 47.48
CA GLU A 638 -3.36 14.60 48.70
C GLU A 638 -2.35 15.74 48.43
N GLU A 639 -1.86 15.87 47.19
CA GLU A 639 -0.87 16.87 46.79
C GLU A 639 -1.50 18.06 46.06
N GLN A 640 -2.83 18.22 46.12
CA GLN A 640 -3.50 19.36 45.52
C GLN A 640 -3.05 20.67 46.22
N LEU A 641 -2.27 21.48 45.51
CA LEU A 641 -2.03 22.86 45.88
C LEU A 641 -3.30 23.65 45.52
N GLY A 642 -4.01 24.11 46.55
CA GLY A 642 -5.32 24.76 46.47
C GLY A 642 -5.40 25.97 45.55
#